data_AF-A0A2G5TQW7-F1
#
_entry.id   AF-A0A2G5TQW7-F1
#
_cell.length_a   1.000
_cell.length_b   1.000
_cell.length_c   1.000
_cell.angle_alpha   90.00
_cell.angle_beta   90.00
_cell.angle_gamma   90.00
#
_symmetry.space_group_name_H-M   'P 1'
#
loop_
_entity.id
_entity.type
_entity.pdbx_description
1 polymer ?
#
loop_
_entity_poly.entity_id
_entity_poly.type
_entity_poly.pdbx_seq_one_letter_code
_entity_poly.pdbx_strand_id
1 'polypeptide(L)'
;MVEEIRENLIETFVQSTWLHENTRMRAIRKAELMKKVIGYPPEFEVPGALDNFFESRCGSHSSMIRISTYPIYAKIASIGEVIGHEMGHGFDTEGRRLDENGGKHDWWTSEDSAEYDRKAQCLIDQYNNYDDPDFGRNVRFRHNNQISSSALYAALLIVKNHEKPQTPSTPSRPVLEPVKHKGVCKSPECITLAHQLHNWRDVSVDPCQNFFKAVCGKYNEHSLYKNANLLRNTEIVANLIKEYLHKDLSSSSKSENAMKFFFDRCETTKRMNLTLVTLNEKREILKLIKQVGSWPMLNKSWNESEFDLNDMMSNMAKLGASKFGFFEVVHQVVDPYFDVDSANMTAGQLEKDIFEFLELNNVLFDIESARNDVRNIAKLIHDMAELLSAKAQENMREQGTDKMQENVPSIDFERITKNLFNPKRQDVVWEKLKTKFYSFPGHPYFSNKTRNHVMNIFPLAALRVYVRNHYDKENLELASEMVEEIRKTLIETFMKSTWLHENTRMRAIRKAELMKKVIGYPPEFEVPGALDNFFESVTFTDTDSYFTTFNKALKLQKEQYFDHHSGFLSIAPDIRYLTSALRIPFIDDPYFDSTYPKYARIASIGEAIGHEMGHGFDTTGRKLDENGQEYDWWASGDSDEYDRKAQCLIDQYNNYDDPDFGINLNGSTTIKEMAADIIGISVSLKTYNKVDFFKEPSIFGFEDEKPDKLFFHITALNWCRARDTTPLATQLTAVHPTANFRVNGVFANMKSFAEAFNCPVGSPMNPKKKCELF
;
A
#
# COMPACT_ATOMS: atom_id res chain seq x y z
N MET A 1 -7.84 10.45 40.46
CA MET A 1 -8.65 10.09 39.29
C MET A 1 -9.86 9.20 39.61
N VAL A 2 -9.77 7.88 39.84
CA VAL A 2 -10.98 7.07 40.18
C VAL A 2 -11.73 7.65 41.40
N GLU A 3 -11.00 8.01 42.46
CA GLU A 3 -11.59 8.63 43.65
C GLU A 3 -12.21 10.01 43.35
N GLU A 4 -11.49 10.86 42.60
CA GLU A 4 -11.96 12.21 42.21
C GLU A 4 -13.21 12.16 41.31
N ILE A 5 -13.27 11.21 40.37
CA ILE A 5 -14.44 11.02 39.49
C ILE A 5 -15.62 10.48 40.30
N ARG A 6 -15.36 9.59 41.26
CA ARG A 6 -16.39 9.12 42.20
C ARG A 6 -16.92 10.26 43.07
N GLU A 7 -16.05 11.14 43.58
CA GLU A 7 -16.45 12.33 44.36
C GLU A 7 -17.32 13.28 43.53
N ASN A 8 -16.94 13.55 42.28
CA ASN A 8 -17.75 14.37 41.36
C ASN A 8 -19.09 13.71 41.00
N LEU A 9 -19.12 12.37 40.87
CA LEU A 9 -20.35 11.62 40.64
C LEU A 9 -21.27 11.69 41.87
N ILE A 10 -20.71 11.58 43.07
CA ILE A 10 -21.45 11.77 44.33
C ILE A 10 -22.01 13.19 44.40
N GLU A 11 -21.20 14.21 44.09
CA GLU A 11 -21.65 15.60 44.05
C GLU A 11 -22.78 15.81 43.04
N THR A 12 -22.72 15.15 41.88
CA THR A 12 -23.79 15.17 40.87
C THR A 12 -25.11 14.63 41.44
N PHE A 13 -25.07 13.54 42.20
CA PHE A 13 -26.27 13.03 42.87
C PHE A 13 -26.76 13.96 43.97
N VAL A 14 -25.86 14.53 44.77
CA VAL A 14 -26.21 15.52 45.80
C VAL A 14 -26.92 16.74 45.20
N GLN A 15 -26.45 17.22 44.05
CA GLN A 15 -27.01 18.37 43.34
C GLN A 15 -28.25 18.04 42.48
N SER A 16 -28.57 16.76 42.27
CA SER A 16 -29.73 16.35 41.47
C SER A 16 -31.02 16.87 42.08
N THR A 17 -31.80 17.64 41.33
CA THR A 17 -33.06 18.25 41.79
C THR A 17 -34.30 17.43 41.43
N TRP A 18 -34.17 16.41 40.59
CA TRP A 18 -35.28 15.60 40.08
C TRP A 18 -35.38 14.22 40.72
N LEU A 19 -34.30 13.71 41.32
CA LEU A 19 -34.32 12.45 42.07
C LEU A 19 -34.97 12.65 43.44
N HIS A 20 -35.86 11.73 43.82
CA HIS A 20 -36.37 11.67 45.18
C HIS A 20 -35.23 11.41 46.19
N GLU A 21 -35.39 11.92 47.40
CA GLU A 21 -34.36 11.87 48.45
C GLU A 21 -33.84 10.46 48.71
N ASN A 22 -34.73 9.46 48.76
CA ASN A 22 -34.35 8.06 48.96
C ASN A 22 -33.51 7.51 47.82
N THR A 23 -33.88 7.75 46.56
CA THR A 23 -33.12 7.31 45.38
C THR A 23 -31.78 8.01 45.31
N ARG A 24 -31.74 9.32 45.59
CA ARG A 24 -30.52 10.11 45.65
C ARG A 24 -29.54 9.60 46.71
N MET A 25 -30.01 9.33 47.92
CA MET A 25 -29.15 8.80 49.01
C MET A 25 -28.63 7.39 48.70
N ARG A 26 -29.45 6.53 48.09
CA ARG A 26 -29.01 5.20 47.65
C ARG A 26 -28.05 5.27 46.46
N ALA A 27 -28.22 6.24 45.56
CA ALA A 27 -27.29 6.48 44.46
C ALA A 27 -25.91 6.92 44.96
N ILE A 28 -25.87 7.84 45.93
CA ILE A 28 -24.64 8.27 46.62
C ILE A 28 -23.97 7.07 47.27
N ARG A 29 -24.70 6.28 48.05
CA ARG A 29 -24.17 5.07 48.70
C ARG A 29 -23.64 4.04 47.70
N LYS A 30 -24.35 3.85 46.59
CA LYS A 30 -23.91 2.97 45.50
C LYS A 30 -22.61 3.47 44.87
N ALA A 31 -22.49 4.78 44.63
CA ALA A 31 -21.27 5.39 44.11
C ALA A 31 -20.10 5.23 45.10
N GLU A 32 -20.32 5.45 46.40
CA GLU A 32 -19.33 5.23 47.47
C GLU A 32 -18.82 3.77 47.52
N LEU A 33 -19.71 2.80 47.22
CA LEU A 33 -19.39 1.37 47.23
C LEU A 33 -18.74 0.85 45.94
N MET A 34 -18.61 1.68 44.89
CA MET A 34 -17.86 1.31 43.68
C MET A 34 -16.37 1.15 44.04
N LYS A 35 -15.95 -0.10 44.28
CA LYS A 35 -14.59 -0.44 44.71
C LYS A 35 -13.56 -0.07 43.63
N LYS A 36 -12.42 0.44 44.10
CA LYS A 36 -11.22 0.70 43.31
C LYS A 36 -10.53 -0.61 42.91
N VAL A 37 -11.08 -1.36 41.96
CA VAL A 37 -10.36 -2.48 41.35
C VAL A 37 -9.53 -1.93 40.20
N ILE A 38 -8.23 -1.75 40.42
CA ILE A 38 -7.28 -1.37 39.37
C ILE A 38 -6.44 -2.61 39.06
N GLY A 39 -6.74 -3.26 37.93
CA GLY A 39 -6.11 -4.50 37.47
C GLY A 39 -7.14 -5.60 37.18
N TYR A 40 -6.80 -6.54 36.29
CA TYR A 40 -7.62 -7.72 36.02
C TYR A 40 -7.75 -8.57 37.30
N PRO A 41 -8.94 -9.11 37.64
CA PRO A 41 -9.06 -10.10 38.69
C PRO A 41 -8.17 -11.31 38.36
N PRO A 42 -7.47 -11.92 39.34
CA PRO A 42 -6.63 -13.10 39.10
C PRO A 42 -7.38 -14.28 38.46
N GLU A 43 -8.70 -14.29 38.55
CA GLU A 43 -9.62 -15.33 38.09
C GLU A 43 -9.85 -15.30 36.56
N PHE A 44 -9.36 -14.26 35.87
CA PHE A 44 -9.46 -14.10 34.41
C PHE A 44 -8.14 -14.33 33.66
N GLU A 45 -7.13 -14.93 34.30
CA GLU A 45 -6.03 -15.57 33.57
C GLU A 45 -6.53 -16.87 32.90
N VAL A 46 -7.22 -16.73 31.77
CA VAL A 46 -7.41 -17.81 30.81
C VAL A 46 -6.46 -17.56 29.64
N PRO A 47 -5.35 -18.30 29.51
CA PRO A 47 -4.55 -18.26 28.29
C PRO A 47 -5.39 -18.81 27.12
N GLY A 48 -5.69 -17.97 26.13
CA GLY A 48 -6.05 -18.45 24.79
C GLY A 48 -7.54 -18.59 24.42
N ALA A 49 -8.47 -17.89 25.06
CA ALA A 49 -9.91 -18.00 24.71
C ALA A 49 -10.53 -16.79 23.98
N LEU A 50 -9.77 -15.74 23.63
CA LEU A 50 -10.30 -14.53 22.96
C LEU A 50 -9.92 -14.36 21.49
N ASP A 51 -9.11 -15.25 20.91
CA ASP A 51 -8.58 -15.05 19.55
C ASP A 51 -9.46 -15.61 18.41
N ASN A 52 -10.56 -16.33 18.69
CA ASN A 52 -11.25 -17.12 17.63
C ASN A 52 -12.76 -16.89 17.45
N PHE A 53 -13.35 -15.77 17.90
CA PHE A 53 -14.81 -15.55 17.71
C PHE A 53 -15.23 -14.25 17.00
N PHE A 54 -14.30 -13.42 16.53
CA PHE A 54 -14.64 -12.15 15.83
C PHE A 54 -13.94 -11.92 14.48
N GLU A 55 -13.30 -12.93 13.88
CA GLU A 55 -12.70 -12.81 12.55
C GLU A 55 -13.64 -13.27 11.42
N SER A 56 -14.72 -12.53 11.17
CA SER A 56 -15.23 -12.39 9.81
C SER A 56 -16.07 -11.13 9.67
N ARG A 57 -15.65 -10.27 8.74
CA ARG A 57 -16.22 -8.96 8.33
C ARG A 57 -15.78 -7.75 9.16
N CYS A 58 -15.07 -6.87 8.45
CA CYS A 58 -14.68 -5.52 8.84
C CYS A 58 -13.66 -5.45 10.00
N GLY A 59 -12.39 -5.34 9.62
CA GLY A 59 -11.31 -5.11 10.56
C GLY A 59 -11.42 -3.74 11.23
N SER A 60 -11.59 -3.75 12.54
CA SER A 60 -10.99 -2.77 13.43
C SER A 60 -10.28 -3.56 14.52
N HIS A 61 -9.00 -3.24 14.76
CA HIS A 61 -8.30 -3.66 15.97
C HIS A 61 -8.22 -2.43 16.85
N SER A 62 -8.79 -2.49 18.05
CA SER A 62 -8.58 -1.46 19.06
C SER A 62 -7.17 -1.60 19.62
N SER A 63 -6.31 -0.61 19.42
CA SER A 63 -5.04 -0.51 20.11
C SER A 63 -5.24 -0.02 21.55
N MET A 64 -4.72 -0.75 22.54
CA MET A 64 -4.49 -0.17 23.86
C MET A 64 -3.28 0.76 23.79
N ILE A 65 -3.51 2.07 23.96
CA ILE A 65 -2.45 3.07 24.08
C ILE A 65 -1.82 2.94 25.48
N ARG A 66 -0.49 2.89 25.57
CA ARG A 66 0.20 3.08 26.87
C ARG A 66 0.15 4.56 27.26
N ILE A 67 -0.82 4.90 28.10
CA ILE A 67 -1.09 6.30 28.53
C ILE A 67 -0.02 6.83 29.51
N SER A 68 1.01 6.06 29.86
CA SER A 68 1.98 6.41 30.90
C SER A 68 2.83 7.66 30.62
N THR A 69 2.94 8.12 29.37
CA THR A 69 3.82 9.24 28.96
C THR A 69 3.12 10.59 28.78
N TYR A 70 1.79 10.64 28.82
CA TYR A 70 1.06 11.90 28.62
C TYR A 70 1.19 12.86 29.82
N PRO A 71 1.13 14.19 29.60
CA PRO A 71 0.93 15.16 30.66
C PRO A 71 -0.32 14.84 31.48
N ILE A 72 -0.30 15.12 32.79
CA ILE A 72 -1.34 14.71 33.73
C ILE A 72 -2.75 15.15 33.31
N TYR A 73 -2.90 16.33 32.68
CA TYR A 73 -4.18 16.83 32.19
C TYR A 73 -4.77 16.00 31.04
N ALA A 74 -3.94 15.52 30.12
CA ALA A 74 -4.37 14.67 29.01
C ALA A 74 -4.72 13.25 29.50
N LYS A 75 -4.00 12.75 30.51
CA LYS A 75 -4.34 11.49 31.21
C LYS A 75 -5.70 11.58 31.89
N ILE A 76 -5.97 12.70 32.58
CA ILE A 76 -7.24 12.96 33.25
C ILE A 76 -8.39 13.04 32.24
N ALA A 77 -8.19 13.71 31.11
CA ALA A 77 -9.22 13.78 30.07
C ALA A 77 -9.57 12.40 29.50
N SER A 78 -8.59 11.64 29.00
CA SER A 78 -8.86 10.38 28.30
C SER A 78 -9.21 9.21 29.23
N ILE A 79 -8.49 9.01 30.34
CA ILE A 79 -8.82 7.92 31.27
C ILE A 79 -10.03 8.31 32.12
N GLY A 80 -10.17 9.59 32.46
CA GLY A 80 -11.30 10.05 33.25
C GLY A 80 -12.63 9.92 32.50
N GLU A 81 -12.64 10.15 31.18
CA GLU A 81 -13.79 9.86 30.34
C GLU A 81 -14.21 8.38 30.45
N VAL A 82 -13.27 7.44 30.29
CA VAL A 82 -13.56 6.00 30.37
C VAL A 82 -14.05 5.61 31.77
N ILE A 83 -13.37 6.07 32.84
CA ILE A 83 -13.80 5.76 34.21
C ILE A 83 -15.20 6.33 34.48
N GLY A 84 -15.47 7.57 34.06
CA GLY A 84 -16.78 8.18 34.21
C GLY A 84 -17.87 7.46 33.42
N HIS A 85 -17.55 7.03 32.20
CA HIS A 85 -18.43 6.20 31.36
C HIS A 85 -18.82 4.90 32.06
N GLU A 86 -17.83 4.13 32.53
CA GLU A 86 -18.04 2.84 33.21
C GLU A 86 -18.78 3.00 34.55
N MET A 87 -18.46 4.05 35.33
CA MET A 87 -19.22 4.36 36.55
C MET A 87 -20.67 4.74 36.24
N GLY A 88 -20.92 5.38 35.09
CA GLY A 88 -22.24 5.74 34.61
C GLY A 88 -23.16 4.54 34.37
N HIS A 89 -22.62 3.41 33.88
CA HIS A 89 -23.38 2.16 33.72
C HIS A 89 -23.96 1.63 35.03
N GLY A 90 -23.39 2.02 36.18
CA GLY A 90 -23.98 1.72 37.49
C GLY A 90 -25.35 2.36 37.73
N PHE A 91 -25.78 3.31 36.90
CA PHE A 91 -26.98 4.12 37.13
C PHE A 91 -27.87 4.28 35.88
N ASP A 92 -27.56 3.56 34.80
CA ASP A 92 -28.39 3.55 33.60
C ASP A 92 -29.63 2.65 33.74
N THR A 93 -30.33 2.41 32.63
CA THR A 93 -31.53 1.55 32.57
C THR A 93 -31.31 0.13 33.10
N GLU A 94 -30.09 -0.42 32.97
CA GLU A 94 -29.70 -1.70 33.53
C GLU A 94 -29.06 -1.53 34.91
N GLY A 95 -28.30 -0.46 35.13
CA GLY A 95 -27.68 -0.10 36.40
C GLY A 95 -28.69 0.08 37.54
N ARG A 96 -29.88 0.63 37.27
CA ARG A 96 -30.96 0.75 38.27
C ARG A 96 -31.58 -0.59 38.68
N ARG A 97 -31.31 -1.68 37.93
CA ARG A 97 -31.78 -3.04 38.28
C ARG A 97 -30.85 -3.77 39.24
N LEU A 98 -29.75 -3.15 39.63
CA LEU A 98 -28.78 -3.67 40.59
C LEU A 98 -28.65 -2.66 41.73
N ASP A 99 -29.02 -3.03 42.94
CA ASP A 99 -28.89 -2.12 44.08
C ASP A 99 -27.45 -1.98 44.57
N GLU A 100 -27.23 -1.15 45.59
CA GLU A 100 -25.92 -0.90 46.18
C GLU A 100 -25.24 -2.13 46.80
N ASN A 101 -25.99 -3.21 47.04
CA ASN A 101 -25.53 -4.49 47.60
C ASN A 101 -25.44 -5.60 46.53
N GLY A 102 -25.72 -5.29 45.25
CA GLY A 102 -25.76 -6.26 44.16
C GLY A 102 -27.07 -7.05 44.04
N GLY A 103 -28.11 -6.65 44.76
CA GLY A 103 -29.46 -7.23 44.66
C GLY A 103 -30.13 -6.85 43.34
N LYS A 104 -30.68 -7.84 42.63
CA LYS A 104 -31.30 -7.64 41.30
C LYS A 104 -32.78 -7.25 41.40
N HIS A 105 -33.06 -5.96 41.49
CA HIS A 105 -34.38 -5.36 41.40
C HIS A 105 -34.26 -3.89 41.02
N ASP A 106 -35.33 -3.30 40.49
CA ASP A 106 -35.37 -1.85 40.28
C ASP A 106 -35.47 -1.14 41.62
N TRP A 107 -34.39 -0.46 42.02
CA TRP A 107 -34.31 0.19 43.33
C TRP A 107 -34.70 1.67 43.29
N TRP A 108 -35.01 2.19 42.10
CA TRP A 108 -35.52 3.55 41.91
C TRP A 108 -37.03 3.57 42.17
N THR A 109 -37.56 4.73 42.55
CA THR A 109 -39.02 4.90 42.60
C THR A 109 -39.61 4.83 41.19
N SER A 110 -40.90 4.51 41.09
CA SER A 110 -41.63 4.54 39.82
C SER A 110 -41.56 5.92 39.15
N GLU A 111 -41.58 6.97 39.97
CA GLU A 111 -41.53 8.37 39.54
C GLU A 111 -40.14 8.75 39.03
N ASP A 112 -39.06 8.38 39.74
CA ASP A 112 -37.68 8.65 39.29
C ASP A 112 -37.35 7.86 38.02
N SER A 113 -37.82 6.63 37.95
CA SER A 113 -37.71 5.78 36.76
C SER A 113 -38.39 6.40 35.55
N ALA A 114 -39.64 6.84 35.71
CA ALA A 114 -40.40 7.47 34.63
C ALA A 114 -39.78 8.81 34.20
N GLU A 115 -39.27 9.61 35.14
CA GLU A 115 -38.61 10.88 34.82
C GLU A 115 -37.26 10.66 34.12
N TYR A 116 -36.49 9.64 34.53
CA TYR A 116 -35.28 9.25 33.81
C TYR A 116 -35.57 8.75 32.41
N ASP A 117 -36.52 7.83 32.26
CA ASP A 117 -36.92 7.30 30.95
C ASP A 117 -37.43 8.44 30.03
N ARG A 118 -38.12 9.45 30.59
CA ARG A 118 -38.54 10.66 29.85
C ARG A 118 -37.34 11.53 29.43
N LYS A 119 -36.38 11.78 30.33
CA LYS A 119 -35.15 12.54 30.00
C LYS A 119 -34.28 11.80 29.00
N ALA A 120 -34.19 10.48 29.12
CA ALA A 120 -33.56 9.56 28.19
C ALA A 120 -34.22 9.64 26.80
N GLN A 121 -35.55 9.62 26.74
CA GLN A 121 -36.28 9.74 25.48
C GLN A 121 -35.95 11.04 24.74
N CYS A 122 -35.72 12.15 25.45
CA CYS A 122 -35.27 13.41 24.84
C CYS A 122 -33.92 13.25 24.09
N LEU A 123 -32.96 12.51 24.68
CA LEU A 123 -31.68 12.22 24.02
C LEU A 123 -31.89 11.28 22.83
N ILE A 124 -32.73 10.25 22.97
CA ILE A 124 -33.11 9.35 21.86
C ILE A 124 -33.71 10.16 20.70
N ASP A 125 -34.60 11.11 20.99
CA ASP A 125 -35.24 11.94 19.98
C ASP A 125 -34.24 12.92 19.35
N GLN A 126 -33.31 13.48 20.10
CA GLN A 126 -32.21 14.29 19.56
C GLN A 126 -31.34 13.49 18.57
N TYR A 127 -30.95 12.27 18.94
CA TYR A 127 -30.17 11.40 18.07
C TYR A 127 -30.97 10.90 16.86
N ASN A 128 -32.24 10.55 17.04
CA ASN A 128 -33.09 10.08 15.94
C ASN A 128 -33.41 11.19 14.92
N ASN A 129 -33.33 12.46 15.33
CA ASN A 129 -33.49 13.63 14.46
C ASN A 129 -32.14 14.21 13.99
N TYR A 130 -31.02 13.57 14.34
CA TYR A 130 -29.71 13.96 13.83
C TYR A 130 -29.53 13.41 12.42
N ASP A 131 -29.62 14.29 11.43
CA ASP A 131 -29.22 13.99 10.07
C ASP A 131 -27.68 14.02 10.00
N ASP A 132 -27.09 12.83 10.01
CA ASP A 132 -25.67 12.66 9.78
C ASP A 132 -25.33 13.12 8.34
N PRO A 133 -24.53 14.19 8.18
CA PRO A 133 -24.21 14.75 6.86
C PRO A 133 -23.42 13.78 5.96
N ASP A 134 -22.78 12.75 6.52
CA ASP A 134 -21.99 11.77 5.76
C ASP A 134 -22.82 10.61 5.19
N PHE A 135 -24.04 10.36 5.69
CA PHE A 135 -24.87 9.20 5.28
C PHE A 135 -26.21 9.56 4.61
N GLY A 136 -26.58 10.85 4.57
CA GLY A 136 -27.73 11.35 3.80
C GLY A 136 -29.09 10.74 4.15
N ARG A 137 -29.22 10.05 5.30
CA ARG A 137 -30.50 9.53 5.84
C ARG A 137 -30.45 9.46 7.38
N ASN A 138 -31.60 9.77 7.99
CA ASN A 138 -31.91 9.52 9.40
C ASN A 138 -31.45 8.12 9.87
N VAL A 139 -30.52 8.09 10.82
CA VAL A 139 -30.08 6.88 11.51
C VAL A 139 -31.22 6.43 12.44
N ARG A 140 -32.13 5.57 11.96
CA ARG A 140 -33.13 4.95 12.84
C ARG A 140 -32.50 3.80 13.61
N PHE A 141 -32.36 3.96 14.93
CA PHE A 141 -32.03 2.84 15.80
C PHE A 141 -33.09 1.74 15.68
N ARG A 142 -32.67 0.50 15.39
CA ARG A 142 -33.48 -0.67 15.78
C ARG A 142 -33.38 -0.78 17.30
N HIS A 143 -34.54 -0.83 17.97
CA HIS A 143 -34.70 -0.95 19.42
C HIS A 143 -33.57 -1.73 20.11
N ASN A 144 -32.73 -1.00 20.85
CA ASN A 144 -32.11 -1.43 22.09
C ASN A 144 -31.76 -0.15 22.89
N ASN A 145 -32.37 -0.04 24.06
CA ASN A 145 -32.33 1.14 24.94
C ASN A 145 -30.96 1.34 25.60
N GLN A 146 -29.97 1.85 24.87
CA GLN A 146 -28.74 2.38 25.47
C GLN A 146 -28.43 3.75 24.86
N ILE A 147 -28.64 4.79 25.66
CA ILE A 147 -28.17 6.14 25.36
C ILE A 147 -26.76 6.24 25.92
N SER A 148 -25.78 6.58 25.08
CA SER A 148 -24.43 6.82 25.56
C SER A 148 -24.40 8.09 26.43
N SER A 149 -23.82 7.95 27.62
CA SER A 149 -23.69 8.92 28.70
C SER A 149 -22.85 10.18 28.39
N SER A 150 -22.42 10.36 27.15
CA SER A 150 -21.53 11.44 26.69
C SER A 150 -22.14 12.85 26.75
N ALA A 151 -23.48 12.98 26.89
CA ALA A 151 -24.15 14.27 26.97
C ALA A 151 -24.04 14.97 28.34
N LEU A 152 -23.70 14.25 29.42
CA LEU A 152 -23.63 14.83 30.78
C LEU A 152 -22.28 15.52 31.05
N TYR A 153 -21.22 15.12 30.34
CA TYR A 153 -19.84 15.55 30.63
C TYR A 153 -19.46 16.89 29.98
N ALA A 154 -20.11 17.28 28.87
CA ALA A 154 -19.85 18.55 28.19
C ALA A 154 -20.19 19.80 29.04
N ALA A 155 -21.01 19.65 30.08
CA ALA A 155 -21.40 20.73 30.97
C ALA A 155 -20.33 21.12 32.03
N LEU A 156 -19.30 20.29 32.25
CA LEU A 156 -18.40 20.40 33.42
C LEU A 156 -17.04 21.10 33.15
N LEU A 157 -16.78 21.59 31.93
CA LEU A 157 -15.45 22.11 31.55
C LEU A 157 -15.24 23.63 31.69
N ILE A 158 -16.15 24.37 32.31
CA ILE A 158 -15.92 25.78 32.64
C ILE A 158 -15.74 25.91 34.16
N VAL A 159 -14.50 25.81 34.64
CA VAL A 159 -13.88 26.63 35.74
C VAL A 159 -12.54 26.04 36.24
N LYS A 160 -11.49 26.86 36.08
CA LYS A 160 -10.26 27.06 36.89
C LYS A 160 -8.95 26.27 36.69
N ASN A 161 -7.89 27.08 36.84
CA ASN A 161 -6.47 26.96 36.48
C ASN A 161 -5.52 26.41 37.56
N HIS A 162 -4.36 25.90 37.10
CA HIS A 162 -2.96 25.90 37.63
C HIS A 162 -2.67 25.36 39.06
N GLU A 163 -1.61 24.59 39.36
CA GLU A 163 -0.13 24.83 39.22
C GLU A 163 0.79 23.55 39.24
N LYS A 164 2.11 23.71 38.98
CA LYS A 164 3.22 22.69 38.90
C LYS A 164 3.81 22.29 40.30
N PRO A 165 4.55 21.14 40.46
CA PRO A 165 6.05 21.18 40.41
C PRO A 165 6.83 19.88 40.01
N GLN A 166 8.04 20.16 39.49
CA GLN A 166 9.40 19.56 39.53
C GLN A 166 9.75 18.05 39.62
N THR A 167 10.90 17.78 38.97
CA THR A 167 11.65 16.54 38.65
C THR A 167 12.67 16.08 39.71
N PRO A 168 13.21 14.85 39.59
CA PRO A 168 14.60 14.57 39.94
C PRO A 168 15.42 13.91 38.81
N SER A 169 16.74 14.10 38.90
CA SER A 169 17.79 13.83 37.91
C SER A 169 18.67 12.62 38.27
N THR A 170 19.26 11.96 37.26
CA THR A 170 20.64 11.37 37.24
C THR A 170 20.90 10.66 35.89
N PRO A 171 22.14 10.24 35.53
CA PRO A 171 23.44 10.94 35.52
C PRO A 171 24.03 11.02 34.08
N SER A 172 25.04 11.86 33.91
CA SER A 172 25.69 12.19 32.64
C SER A 172 26.74 11.18 32.15
N ARG A 173 26.82 11.03 30.81
CA ARG A 173 27.94 10.48 30.04
C ARG A 173 28.34 11.51 28.96
N PRO A 174 29.52 11.38 28.32
CA PRO A 174 30.42 12.50 28.03
C PRO A 174 29.88 13.45 26.96
N VAL A 175 30.12 14.74 27.18
CA VAL A 175 29.74 15.84 26.29
C VAL A 175 30.60 15.79 25.03
N LEU A 176 29.96 15.54 23.90
CA LEU A 176 30.46 15.91 22.58
C LEU A 176 29.89 17.29 22.25
N GLU A 177 30.71 18.20 21.74
CA GLU A 177 30.28 19.57 21.47
C GLU A 177 29.12 19.62 20.46
N PRO A 178 27.98 20.23 20.82
CA PRO A 178 26.86 20.41 19.91
C PRO A 178 27.20 21.35 18.75
N VAL A 179 26.64 21.04 17.58
CA VAL A 179 26.62 21.97 16.44
C VAL A 179 25.56 23.05 16.74
N LYS A 180 25.91 24.34 16.65
CA LYS A 180 24.94 25.43 16.89
C LYS A 180 24.09 25.68 15.64
N HIS A 181 22.84 25.26 15.66
CA HIS A 181 21.87 25.36 14.55
C HIS A 181 21.02 26.65 14.57
N LYS A 182 20.35 26.97 13.44
CA LYS A 182 19.51 28.17 13.27
C LYS A 182 18.09 27.99 13.82
N GLY A 183 17.98 27.50 15.05
CA GLY A 183 16.71 27.19 15.71
C GLY A 183 16.30 25.72 15.58
N VAL A 184 15.07 25.42 16.00
CA VAL A 184 14.50 24.06 16.04
C VAL A 184 13.23 24.03 15.22
N CYS A 185 13.06 23.00 14.39
CA CYS A 185 11.86 22.78 13.61
C CYS A 185 10.71 22.33 14.51
N LYS A 186 9.59 23.06 14.48
CA LYS A 186 8.42 22.86 15.35
C LYS A 186 7.13 22.61 14.57
N SER A 187 7.23 22.33 13.27
CA SER A 187 6.07 21.91 12.48
C SER A 187 5.55 20.57 13.01
N PRO A 188 4.25 20.28 12.91
CA PRO A 188 3.69 18.97 13.26
C PRO A 188 4.44 17.79 12.63
N GLU A 189 4.90 17.98 11.40
CA GLU A 189 5.63 17.00 10.60
C GLU A 189 7.02 16.76 11.23
N CYS A 190 7.77 17.82 11.59
CA CYS A 190 9.05 17.69 12.29
C CYS A 190 8.90 17.03 13.67
N ILE A 191 7.81 17.32 14.38
CA ILE A 191 7.50 16.67 15.67
C ILE A 191 7.19 15.17 15.45
N THR A 192 6.50 14.83 14.37
CA THR A 192 6.22 13.44 13.98
C THR A 192 7.50 12.68 13.64
N LEU A 193 8.39 13.27 12.85
CA LEU A 193 9.71 12.69 12.56
C LEU A 193 10.54 12.50 13.84
N ALA A 194 10.56 13.50 14.73
CA ALA A 194 11.21 13.39 16.04
C ALA A 194 10.62 12.24 16.87
N HIS A 195 9.29 12.10 16.88
CA HIS A 195 8.61 10.99 17.56
C HIS A 195 9.07 9.64 17.00
N GLN A 196 9.12 9.47 15.68
CA GLN A 196 9.55 8.22 15.04
C GLN A 196 11.01 7.89 15.40
N LEU A 197 11.92 8.86 15.24
CA LEU A 197 13.33 8.73 15.58
C LEU A 197 13.55 8.36 17.06
N HIS A 198 12.72 8.88 17.99
CA HIS A 198 12.87 8.58 19.41
C HIS A 198 12.24 7.25 19.84
N ASN A 199 11.09 6.90 19.29
CA ASN A 199 10.25 5.85 19.88
C ASN A 199 10.34 4.51 19.16
N TRP A 200 10.66 4.49 17.87
CA TRP A 200 10.78 3.22 17.13
C TRP A 200 12.09 2.48 17.41
N ARG A 201 13.09 3.23 17.91
CA ARG A 201 14.41 2.69 18.24
C ARG A 201 14.39 1.76 19.45
N ASP A 202 15.16 0.69 19.35
CA ASP A 202 15.50 -0.17 20.47
C ASP A 202 16.92 0.18 20.96
N VAL A 203 16.99 1.04 21.97
CA VAL A 203 18.25 1.50 22.57
C VAL A 203 19.07 0.39 23.23
N SER A 204 18.49 -0.80 23.44
CA SER A 204 19.22 -1.94 24.00
C SER A 204 20.09 -2.66 22.95
N VAL A 205 19.86 -2.40 21.66
CA VAL A 205 20.59 -3.01 20.56
C VAL A 205 21.77 -2.13 20.16
N ASP A 206 22.96 -2.73 20.12
CA ASP A 206 24.17 -2.07 19.62
C ASP A 206 24.02 -1.80 18.10
N PRO A 207 24.07 -0.52 17.65
CA PRO A 207 23.97 -0.16 16.24
C PRO A 207 25.06 -0.80 15.36
N CYS A 208 26.19 -1.22 15.95
CA CYS A 208 27.27 -1.88 15.23
C CYS A 208 27.06 -3.40 15.04
N GLN A 209 26.03 -3.97 15.68
CA GLN A 209 25.61 -5.37 15.53
C GLN A 209 24.39 -5.50 14.62
N ASN A 210 23.37 -4.66 14.80
CA ASN A 210 22.16 -4.70 13.98
C ASN A 210 21.49 -3.31 13.97
N PHE A 211 21.82 -2.51 12.95
CA PHE A 211 21.34 -1.13 12.87
C PHE A 211 19.84 -1.05 12.60
N PHE A 212 19.32 -1.90 11.72
CA PHE A 212 17.88 -2.01 11.46
C PHE A 212 17.10 -2.23 12.75
N LYS A 213 17.51 -3.18 13.60
CA LYS A 213 16.83 -3.43 14.88
C LYS A 213 17.07 -2.29 15.88
N ALA A 214 18.24 -1.66 15.88
CA ALA A 214 18.49 -0.49 16.72
C ALA A 214 17.56 0.68 16.40
N VAL A 215 17.17 0.87 15.12
CA VAL A 215 16.28 1.94 14.67
C VAL A 215 14.80 1.54 14.66
N CYS A 216 14.48 0.30 14.31
CA CYS A 216 13.11 -0.17 14.06
C CYS A 216 12.58 -1.17 15.10
N GLY A 217 13.38 -1.55 16.11
CA GLY A 217 13.08 -2.67 17.00
C GLY A 217 11.77 -2.54 17.79
N LYS A 218 11.28 -1.32 17.99
CA LYS A 218 9.99 -1.02 18.65
C LYS A 218 8.91 -0.53 17.70
N TYR A 219 9.11 -0.65 16.39
CA TYR A 219 8.15 -0.19 15.39
C TYR A 219 6.71 -0.68 15.66
N ASN A 220 6.54 -1.96 16.01
CA ASN A 220 5.23 -2.56 16.30
C ASN A 220 4.57 -2.04 17.58
N GLU A 221 5.30 -1.37 18.49
CA GLU A 221 4.72 -0.72 19.67
C GLU A 221 4.06 0.62 19.31
N HIS A 222 4.42 1.20 18.17
CA HIS A 222 4.06 2.56 17.76
C HIS A 222 3.30 2.62 16.44
N SER A 223 3.22 1.51 15.70
CA SER A 223 2.57 1.42 14.40
C SER A 223 1.72 0.15 14.30
N LEU A 224 0.46 0.32 13.88
CA LEU A 224 -0.41 -0.79 13.47
C LEU A 224 -0.20 -1.18 11.99
N TYR A 225 0.60 -0.41 11.27
CA TYR A 225 0.87 -0.60 9.86
C TYR A 225 1.91 -1.72 9.69
N LYS A 226 1.61 -2.73 8.86
CA LYS A 226 2.49 -3.91 8.74
C LYS A 226 3.66 -3.72 7.77
N ASN A 227 3.51 -2.88 6.76
CA ASN A 227 4.54 -2.73 5.73
C ASN A 227 5.52 -1.59 6.08
N ALA A 228 6.49 -1.34 5.21
CA ALA A 228 7.42 -0.22 5.37
C ALA A 228 6.72 1.14 5.18
N ASN A 229 7.25 2.22 5.77
CA ASN A 229 6.71 3.58 5.61
C ASN A 229 6.44 3.96 4.14
N LEU A 230 7.26 3.47 3.20
CA LEU A 230 7.08 3.68 1.78
C LEU A 230 5.70 3.22 1.25
N LEU A 231 5.14 2.15 1.81
CA LEU A 231 3.84 1.61 1.42
C LEU A 231 2.67 2.22 2.21
N ARG A 232 2.95 2.97 3.29
CA ARG A 232 1.93 3.61 4.14
C ARG A 232 1.13 4.66 3.37
N ASN A 233 1.80 5.46 2.56
CA ASN A 233 1.13 6.51 1.76
C ASN A 233 0.12 5.90 0.78
N THR A 234 0.41 4.71 0.23
CA THR A 234 -0.54 3.95 -0.61
C THR A 234 -1.88 3.68 0.08
N GLU A 235 -1.85 3.30 1.36
CA GLU A 235 -3.06 3.04 2.13
C GLU A 235 -3.80 4.34 2.51
N ILE A 236 -3.06 5.42 2.73
CA ILE A 236 -3.66 6.75 2.95
C ILE A 236 -4.43 7.19 1.70
N VAL A 237 -3.83 7.09 0.49
CA VAL A 237 -4.53 7.41 -0.78
C VAL A 237 -5.84 6.66 -0.85
N ALA A 238 -5.77 5.37 -0.55
CA ALA A 238 -6.88 4.48 -0.72
C ALA A 238 -8.06 4.84 0.15
N ASN A 239 -7.78 5.21 1.39
CA ASN A 239 -8.79 5.67 2.32
C ASN A 239 -9.37 7.02 1.87
N LEU A 240 -8.53 7.97 1.43
CA LEU A 240 -8.99 9.28 0.92
C LEU A 240 -9.83 9.15 -0.35
N ILE A 241 -9.43 8.27 -1.28
CA ILE A 241 -10.21 7.97 -2.48
C ILE A 241 -11.53 7.30 -2.10
N LYS A 242 -11.52 6.37 -1.14
CA LYS A 242 -12.75 5.75 -0.63
C LYS A 242 -13.68 6.79 -0.01
N GLU A 243 -13.17 7.72 0.79
CA GLU A 243 -13.96 8.84 1.34
C GLU A 243 -14.54 9.70 0.22
N TYR A 244 -13.74 10.06 -0.78
CA TYR A 244 -14.22 10.82 -1.95
C TYR A 244 -15.35 10.07 -2.68
N LEU A 245 -15.25 8.75 -2.81
CA LEU A 245 -16.25 7.91 -3.48
C LEU A 245 -17.55 7.78 -2.68
N HIS A 246 -17.50 7.92 -1.35
CA HIS A 246 -18.70 7.92 -0.50
C HIS A 246 -19.45 9.26 -0.50
N LYS A 247 -18.80 10.35 -0.89
CA LYS A 247 -19.44 11.68 -0.95
C LYS A 247 -20.36 11.79 -2.18
N ASP A 248 -21.60 12.25 -1.96
CA ASP A 248 -22.56 12.55 -3.04
C ASP A 248 -22.22 13.88 -3.73
N LEU A 249 -21.10 13.88 -4.46
CA LEU A 249 -20.60 15.03 -5.20
C LEU A 249 -20.82 14.81 -6.70
N SER A 250 -21.58 15.70 -7.34
CA SER A 250 -21.65 15.72 -8.80
C SER A 250 -20.31 16.20 -9.38
N SER A 251 -19.79 15.46 -10.37
CA SER A 251 -18.59 15.86 -11.12
C SER A 251 -18.92 16.01 -12.60
N SER A 252 -18.34 17.01 -13.24
CA SER A 252 -18.42 17.16 -14.70
C SER A 252 -17.38 16.29 -15.43
N SER A 253 -16.42 15.68 -14.71
CA SER A 253 -15.38 14.85 -15.33
C SER A 253 -15.88 13.44 -15.61
N LYS A 254 -15.70 13.00 -16.87
CA LYS A 254 -15.97 11.60 -17.27
C LYS A 254 -15.13 10.61 -16.46
N SER A 255 -13.87 10.93 -16.19
CA SER A 255 -12.98 10.04 -15.43
C SER A 255 -13.44 9.83 -13.97
N GLU A 256 -13.88 10.89 -13.30
CA GLU A 256 -14.40 10.84 -11.93
C GLU A 256 -15.74 10.11 -11.87
N ASN A 257 -16.64 10.38 -12.83
CA ASN A 257 -17.95 9.74 -12.91
C ASN A 257 -17.85 8.23 -13.22
N ALA A 258 -16.93 7.83 -14.09
CA ALA A 258 -16.67 6.41 -14.36
C ALA A 258 -16.20 5.67 -13.10
N MET A 259 -15.30 6.29 -12.34
CA MET A 259 -14.78 5.74 -11.09
C MET A 259 -15.87 5.61 -10.01
N LYS A 260 -16.71 6.64 -9.85
CA LYS A 260 -17.87 6.65 -8.93
C LYS A 260 -18.92 5.61 -9.32
N PHE A 261 -19.30 5.56 -10.59
CA PHE A 261 -20.27 4.59 -11.08
C PHE A 261 -19.83 3.15 -10.78
N PHE A 262 -18.56 2.83 -11.04
CA PHE A 262 -18.00 1.51 -10.74
C PHE A 262 -18.03 1.18 -9.25
N PHE A 263 -17.67 2.15 -8.40
CA PHE A 263 -17.75 2.02 -6.95
C PHE A 263 -19.19 1.76 -6.48
N ASP A 264 -20.16 2.52 -6.98
CA ASP A 264 -21.57 2.37 -6.61
C ASP A 264 -22.14 1.01 -7.02
N ARG A 265 -21.76 0.50 -8.20
CA ARG A 265 -22.11 -0.86 -8.61
C ARG A 265 -21.49 -1.92 -7.69
N CYS A 266 -20.25 -1.71 -7.26
CA CYS A 266 -19.58 -2.59 -6.30
C CYS A 266 -20.33 -2.60 -4.95
N GLU A 267 -20.61 -1.43 -4.38
CA GLU A 267 -21.32 -1.28 -3.10
C GLU A 267 -22.75 -1.82 -3.15
N THR A 268 -23.44 -1.61 -4.27
CA THR A 268 -24.78 -2.20 -4.50
C THR A 268 -24.71 -3.72 -4.50
N THR A 269 -23.74 -4.29 -5.23
CA THR A 269 -23.57 -5.75 -5.35
C THR A 269 -23.25 -6.40 -3.99
N LYS A 270 -22.48 -5.74 -3.13
CA LYS A 270 -22.20 -6.22 -1.76
C LYS A 270 -23.45 -6.38 -0.90
N ARG A 271 -24.52 -5.64 -1.19
CA ARG A 271 -25.81 -5.70 -0.47
C ARG A 271 -26.78 -6.70 -1.09
N MET A 272 -26.47 -7.24 -2.26
CA MET A 272 -27.32 -8.21 -2.97
C MET A 272 -27.14 -9.63 -2.42
N ASN A 273 -28.10 -10.50 -2.73
CA ASN A 273 -27.99 -11.92 -2.42
C ASN A 273 -26.89 -12.56 -3.30
N LEU A 274 -25.89 -13.17 -2.66
CA LEU A 274 -24.73 -13.77 -3.33
C LEU A 274 -25.13 -14.80 -4.40
N THR A 275 -26.11 -15.67 -4.11
CA THR A 275 -26.59 -16.67 -5.07
C THR A 275 -27.17 -16.02 -6.33
N LEU A 276 -27.90 -14.92 -6.17
CA LEU A 276 -28.47 -14.18 -7.30
C LEU A 276 -27.39 -13.46 -8.11
N VAL A 277 -26.38 -12.89 -7.44
CA VAL A 277 -25.21 -12.27 -8.08
C VAL A 277 -24.48 -13.30 -8.94
N THR A 278 -24.10 -14.44 -8.35
CA THR A 278 -23.42 -15.52 -9.06
C THR A 278 -24.23 -16.06 -10.24
N LEU A 279 -25.55 -16.21 -10.09
CA LEU A 279 -26.42 -16.64 -11.18
C LEU A 279 -26.44 -15.63 -12.34
N ASN A 280 -26.52 -14.33 -12.03
CA ASN A 280 -26.51 -13.28 -13.04
C ASN A 280 -25.15 -13.18 -13.73
N GLU A 281 -24.05 -13.29 -12.99
CA GLU A 281 -22.69 -13.34 -13.54
C GLU A 281 -22.54 -14.50 -14.53
N LYS A 282 -22.98 -15.71 -14.18
CA LYS A 282 -22.94 -16.88 -15.09
C LYS A 282 -23.76 -16.65 -16.37
N ARG A 283 -24.91 -15.97 -16.27
CA ARG A 283 -25.71 -15.58 -17.46
C ARG A 283 -25.03 -14.54 -18.32
N GLU A 284 -24.32 -13.60 -17.72
CA GLU A 284 -23.56 -12.59 -18.44
C GLU A 284 -22.32 -13.19 -19.11
N ILE A 285 -21.63 -14.12 -18.45
CA ILE A 285 -20.56 -14.94 -19.05
C ILE A 285 -21.09 -15.66 -20.29
N LEU A 286 -22.28 -16.29 -20.22
CA LEU A 286 -22.87 -16.92 -21.39
C LEU A 286 -23.12 -15.94 -22.55
N LYS A 287 -23.53 -14.70 -22.26
CA LYS A 287 -23.68 -13.64 -23.28
C LYS A 287 -22.33 -13.27 -23.90
N LEU A 288 -21.28 -13.15 -23.08
CA LEU A 288 -19.93 -12.86 -23.56
C LEU A 288 -19.39 -13.99 -24.45
N ILE A 289 -19.57 -15.25 -24.04
CA ILE A 289 -19.17 -16.42 -24.85
C ILE A 289 -19.84 -16.37 -26.22
N LYS A 290 -21.14 -16.08 -26.28
CA LYS A 290 -21.87 -15.94 -27.55
C LYS A 290 -21.38 -14.78 -28.42
N GLN A 291 -20.85 -13.71 -27.83
CA GLN A 291 -20.24 -12.60 -28.57
C GLN A 291 -18.84 -12.94 -29.09
N VAL A 292 -18.11 -13.82 -28.38
CA VAL A 292 -16.80 -14.32 -28.80
C VAL A 292 -16.95 -15.22 -30.03
N GLY A 293 -17.87 -16.18 -29.98
CA GLY A 293 -18.13 -17.10 -31.07
C GLY A 293 -19.04 -18.26 -30.67
N SER A 294 -19.32 -19.13 -31.64
CA SER A 294 -20.12 -20.33 -31.39
C SER A 294 -19.27 -21.38 -30.67
N TRP A 295 -19.70 -21.81 -29.47
CA TRP A 295 -19.05 -22.89 -28.70
C TRP A 295 -19.76 -24.22 -29.03
N PRO A 296 -19.05 -25.27 -29.50
CA PRO A 296 -19.65 -26.57 -29.82
C PRO A 296 -20.61 -27.11 -28.74
N MET A 297 -20.25 -26.97 -27.46
CA MET A 297 -21.07 -27.44 -26.34
C MET A 297 -22.37 -26.64 -26.14
N LEU A 298 -22.47 -25.43 -26.69
CA LEU A 298 -23.64 -24.55 -26.59
C LEU A 298 -24.51 -24.54 -27.85
N ASN A 299 -24.00 -25.01 -28.99
CA ASN A 299 -24.67 -24.92 -30.28
C ASN A 299 -24.64 -26.26 -31.01
N LYS A 300 -25.79 -26.95 -31.05
CA LYS A 300 -25.94 -28.23 -31.76
C LYS A 300 -25.75 -28.12 -33.27
N SER A 301 -25.90 -26.93 -33.83
CA SER A 301 -25.66 -26.64 -35.24
C SER A 301 -24.24 -26.10 -35.49
N TRP A 302 -23.34 -26.25 -34.52
CA TRP A 302 -21.95 -25.84 -34.69
C TRP A 302 -21.29 -26.65 -35.81
N ASN A 303 -20.61 -25.94 -36.71
CA ASN A 303 -19.92 -26.51 -37.86
C ASN A 303 -18.43 -26.19 -37.76
N GLU A 304 -17.60 -27.24 -37.67
CA GLU A 304 -16.14 -27.10 -37.59
C GLU A 304 -15.56 -26.37 -38.79
N SER A 305 -16.15 -26.53 -39.98
CA SER A 305 -15.67 -25.89 -41.20
C SER A 305 -15.90 -24.37 -41.22
N GLU A 306 -16.75 -23.85 -40.34
CA GLU A 306 -17.05 -22.42 -40.21
C GLU A 306 -16.27 -21.77 -39.05
N PHE A 307 -15.48 -22.55 -38.30
CA PHE A 307 -14.70 -22.04 -37.18
C PHE A 307 -13.42 -21.37 -37.64
N ASP A 308 -13.28 -20.08 -37.30
CA ASP A 308 -12.04 -19.33 -37.44
C ASP A 308 -11.51 -18.93 -36.05
N LEU A 309 -10.34 -19.48 -35.71
CA LEU A 309 -9.66 -19.23 -34.43
C LEU A 309 -9.26 -17.75 -34.27
N ASN A 310 -8.81 -17.11 -35.35
CA ASN A 310 -8.45 -15.70 -35.33
C ASN A 310 -9.69 -14.82 -35.12
N ASP A 311 -10.85 -15.20 -35.64
CA ASP A 311 -12.10 -14.45 -35.44
C ASP A 311 -12.50 -14.51 -33.97
N MET A 312 -12.43 -15.70 -33.39
CA MET A 312 -12.67 -15.92 -31.97
C MET A 312 -11.73 -15.06 -31.11
N MET A 313 -10.42 -15.12 -31.34
CA MET A 313 -9.44 -14.32 -30.58
C MET A 313 -9.61 -12.82 -30.81
N SER A 314 -9.94 -12.39 -32.03
CA SER A 314 -10.23 -10.98 -32.32
C SER A 314 -11.47 -10.49 -31.56
N ASN A 315 -12.51 -11.32 -31.45
CA ASN A 315 -13.71 -10.99 -30.68
C ASN A 315 -13.43 -10.99 -29.16
N MET A 316 -12.59 -11.90 -28.66
CA MET A 316 -12.08 -11.87 -27.28
C MET A 316 -11.34 -10.55 -27.00
N ALA A 317 -10.44 -10.14 -27.91
CA ALA A 317 -9.69 -8.89 -27.81
C ALA A 317 -10.61 -7.66 -27.79
N LYS A 318 -11.66 -7.63 -28.63
CA LYS A 318 -12.68 -6.55 -28.63
C LYS A 318 -13.40 -6.40 -27.29
N LEU A 319 -13.50 -7.48 -26.51
CA LEU A 319 -14.08 -7.50 -25.17
C LEU A 319 -13.06 -7.19 -24.07
N GLY A 320 -11.81 -6.90 -24.46
CA GLY A 320 -10.72 -6.59 -23.56
C GLY A 320 -10.03 -7.82 -23.00
N ALA A 321 -10.19 -9.02 -23.56
CA ALA A 321 -9.37 -10.17 -23.17
C ALA A 321 -7.95 -10.01 -23.72
N SER A 322 -6.93 -10.26 -22.89
CA SER A 322 -5.52 -10.23 -23.32
C SER A 322 -4.85 -11.59 -23.24
N LYS A 323 -5.54 -12.60 -22.72
CA LYS A 323 -5.06 -13.99 -22.65
C LYS A 323 -5.86 -14.80 -23.65
N PHE A 324 -5.17 -15.50 -24.54
CA PHE A 324 -5.76 -16.26 -25.64
C PHE A 324 -5.49 -17.76 -25.53
N GLY A 325 -5.10 -18.23 -24.34
CA GLY A 325 -4.83 -19.63 -24.03
C GLY A 325 -3.37 -20.05 -24.27
N PHE A 326 -2.81 -19.70 -25.43
CA PHE A 326 -1.45 -20.08 -25.86
C PHE A 326 -0.46 -18.92 -25.81
N PHE A 327 -0.98 -17.70 -25.76
CA PHE A 327 -0.22 -16.48 -25.62
C PHE A 327 -1.06 -15.43 -24.90
N GLU A 328 -0.39 -14.45 -24.33
CA GLU A 328 -1.01 -13.24 -23.83
C GLU A 328 -0.37 -12.00 -24.45
N VAL A 329 -1.14 -10.93 -24.54
CA VAL A 329 -0.65 -9.62 -24.97
C VAL A 329 -0.68 -8.69 -23.77
N VAL A 330 0.49 -8.46 -23.17
CA VAL A 330 0.64 -7.62 -21.98
C VAL A 330 1.58 -6.46 -22.32
N HIS A 331 1.10 -5.23 -22.18
CA HIS A 331 1.86 -4.04 -22.56
C HIS A 331 2.31 -4.08 -24.04
N GLN A 332 3.61 -4.08 -24.31
CA GLN A 332 4.21 -4.25 -25.64
C GLN A 332 4.86 -5.64 -25.77
N VAL A 333 4.38 -6.64 -25.03
CA VAL A 333 4.91 -7.99 -25.04
C VAL A 333 3.81 -8.93 -25.52
N VAL A 334 4.11 -9.76 -26.52
CA VAL A 334 3.30 -10.93 -26.86
C VAL A 334 4.01 -12.12 -26.24
N ASP A 335 3.56 -12.51 -25.06
CA ASP A 335 4.20 -13.57 -24.28
C ASP A 335 3.56 -14.92 -24.61
N PRO A 336 4.35 -15.93 -25.04
CA PRO A 336 3.92 -17.33 -24.99
C PRO A 336 3.56 -17.72 -23.56
N TYR A 337 2.29 -17.58 -23.24
CA TYR A 337 1.72 -17.84 -21.93
C TYR A 337 0.77 -19.03 -22.02
N PHE A 338 0.92 -19.94 -21.07
CA PHE A 338 -0.07 -20.96 -20.80
C PHE A 338 -0.44 -20.92 -19.33
N ASP A 339 -1.73 -20.97 -19.06
CA ASP A 339 -2.23 -20.84 -17.71
C ASP A 339 -1.93 -22.11 -16.89
N VAL A 340 -0.86 -22.08 -16.10
CA VAL A 340 -0.41 -23.21 -15.28
C VAL A 340 -1.46 -23.58 -14.20
N ASP A 341 -2.31 -22.64 -13.78
CA ASP A 341 -3.39 -22.95 -12.83
C ASP A 341 -4.44 -23.87 -13.48
N SER A 342 -4.66 -23.74 -14.79
CA SER A 342 -5.50 -24.68 -15.56
C SER A 342 -4.85 -26.06 -15.72
N ALA A 343 -3.51 -26.13 -15.75
CA ALA A 343 -2.76 -27.39 -15.84
C ALA A 343 -2.91 -28.28 -14.58
N ASN A 344 -3.24 -27.67 -13.43
CA ASN A 344 -3.47 -28.39 -12.17
C ASN A 344 -4.95 -28.80 -11.98
N MET A 345 -5.86 -28.42 -12.89
CA MET A 345 -7.26 -28.83 -12.81
C MET A 345 -7.42 -30.28 -13.27
N THR A 346 -8.08 -31.10 -12.44
CA THR A 346 -8.45 -32.46 -12.85
C THR A 346 -9.62 -32.43 -13.83
N ALA A 347 -9.71 -33.43 -14.73
CA ALA A 347 -10.87 -33.57 -15.62
C ALA A 347 -12.21 -33.62 -14.86
N GLY A 348 -12.23 -34.18 -13.65
CA GLY A 348 -13.41 -34.20 -12.79
C GLY A 348 -13.80 -32.82 -12.25
N GLN A 349 -12.81 -31.98 -11.92
CA GLN A 349 -13.06 -30.59 -11.53
C GLN A 349 -13.61 -29.77 -12.71
N LEU A 350 -13.02 -29.93 -13.89
CA LEU A 350 -13.48 -29.28 -15.12
C LEU A 350 -14.90 -29.71 -15.53
N GLU A 351 -15.22 -31.01 -15.42
CA GLU A 351 -16.58 -31.53 -15.67
C GLU A 351 -17.59 -30.84 -14.76
N LYS A 352 -17.31 -30.79 -13.45
CA LYS A 352 -18.18 -30.17 -12.46
C LYS A 352 -18.46 -28.70 -12.80
N ASP A 353 -17.42 -27.92 -13.08
CA ASP A 353 -17.55 -26.48 -13.30
C ASP A 353 -18.32 -26.17 -14.60
N ILE A 354 -18.05 -26.92 -15.68
CA ILE A 354 -18.76 -26.76 -16.96
C ILE A 354 -20.21 -27.21 -16.84
N PHE A 355 -20.48 -28.34 -16.19
CA PHE A 355 -21.85 -28.87 -16.09
C PHE A 355 -22.71 -27.97 -15.22
N GLU A 356 -22.18 -27.51 -14.09
CA GLU A 356 -22.86 -26.53 -13.24
C GLU A 356 -23.15 -25.23 -14.03
N PHE A 357 -22.21 -24.76 -14.85
CA PHE A 357 -22.41 -23.59 -15.70
C PHE A 357 -23.53 -23.80 -16.73
N LEU A 358 -23.58 -24.95 -17.40
CA LEU A 358 -24.59 -25.27 -18.41
C LEU A 358 -25.98 -25.42 -17.79
N GLU A 359 -26.08 -26.15 -16.67
CA GLU A 359 -27.33 -26.37 -15.94
C GLU A 359 -27.91 -25.05 -15.42
N LEU A 360 -27.09 -24.19 -14.79
CA LEU A 360 -27.55 -22.89 -14.25
C LEU A 360 -28.02 -21.93 -15.34
N ASN A 361 -27.56 -22.13 -16.57
CA ASN A 361 -27.97 -21.35 -17.74
C ASN A 361 -29.10 -21.99 -18.54
N ASN A 362 -29.67 -23.12 -18.08
CA ASN A 362 -30.68 -23.91 -18.78
C ASN A 362 -30.25 -24.28 -20.22
N VAL A 363 -28.96 -24.57 -20.42
CA VAL A 363 -28.45 -25.02 -21.71
C VAL A 363 -28.71 -26.52 -21.82
N LEU A 364 -29.35 -26.95 -22.90
CA LEU A 364 -29.55 -28.36 -23.20
C LEU A 364 -28.30 -28.92 -23.90
N PHE A 365 -27.62 -29.87 -23.26
CA PHE A 365 -26.43 -30.53 -23.79
C PHE A 365 -26.56 -32.05 -23.71
N ASP A 366 -25.83 -32.76 -24.57
CA ASP A 366 -25.66 -34.21 -24.47
C ASP A 366 -24.57 -34.52 -23.45
N ILE A 367 -24.91 -35.31 -22.43
CA ILE A 367 -24.02 -35.58 -21.30
C ILE A 367 -22.78 -36.38 -21.73
N GLU A 368 -22.93 -37.34 -22.64
CA GLU A 368 -21.82 -38.20 -23.05
C GLU A 368 -20.84 -37.46 -23.95
N SER A 369 -21.37 -36.68 -24.92
CA SER A 369 -20.60 -35.77 -25.75
C SER A 369 -19.86 -34.74 -24.90
N ALA A 370 -20.55 -34.09 -23.95
CA ALA A 370 -19.95 -33.09 -23.09
C ALA A 370 -18.83 -33.67 -22.20
N ARG A 371 -19.00 -34.89 -21.66
CA ARG A 371 -17.92 -35.58 -20.94
C ARG A 371 -16.72 -35.88 -21.83
N ASN A 372 -16.97 -36.28 -23.08
CA ASN A 372 -15.89 -36.53 -24.03
C ASN A 372 -15.12 -35.23 -24.35
N ASP A 373 -15.82 -34.13 -24.57
CA ASP A 373 -15.22 -32.81 -24.80
C ASP A 373 -14.37 -32.36 -23.60
N VAL A 374 -14.89 -32.51 -22.36
CA VAL A 374 -14.14 -32.21 -21.13
C VAL A 374 -12.85 -33.02 -21.04
N ARG A 375 -12.89 -34.32 -21.36
CA ARG A 375 -11.69 -35.17 -21.37
C ARG A 375 -10.68 -34.72 -22.44
N ASN A 376 -11.16 -34.35 -23.62
CA ASN A 376 -10.30 -33.85 -24.69
C ASN A 376 -9.63 -32.52 -24.30
N ILE A 377 -10.38 -31.60 -23.67
CA ILE A 377 -9.84 -30.33 -23.16
C ILE A 377 -8.80 -30.60 -22.07
N ALA A 378 -9.11 -31.45 -21.09
CA ALA A 378 -8.18 -31.78 -20.01
C ALA A 378 -6.89 -32.43 -20.55
N LYS A 379 -7.01 -33.31 -21.55
CA LYS A 379 -5.86 -33.90 -22.24
C LYS A 379 -5.04 -32.84 -22.96
N LEU A 380 -5.67 -31.97 -23.75
CA LEU A 380 -4.98 -30.88 -24.45
C LEU A 380 -4.21 -29.98 -23.46
N ILE A 381 -4.84 -29.62 -22.34
CA ILE A 381 -4.20 -28.81 -21.30
C ILE A 381 -2.95 -29.51 -20.75
N HIS A 382 -3.04 -30.81 -20.49
CA HIS A 382 -1.91 -31.62 -20.01
C HIS A 382 -0.78 -31.72 -21.05
N ASP A 383 -1.11 -32.07 -22.29
CA ASP A 383 -0.16 -32.19 -23.40
C ASP A 383 0.59 -30.86 -23.61
N MET A 384 -0.11 -29.73 -23.49
CA MET A 384 0.48 -28.38 -23.59
C MET A 384 1.41 -28.04 -22.41
N ALA A 385 1.00 -28.37 -21.18
CA ALA A 385 1.81 -28.13 -20.00
C ALA A 385 3.15 -28.90 -20.08
N GLU A 386 3.11 -30.15 -20.55
CA GLU A 386 4.32 -30.94 -20.79
C GLU A 386 5.23 -30.28 -21.85
N LEU A 387 4.67 -29.86 -22.99
CA LEU A 387 5.43 -29.21 -24.07
C LEU A 387 6.14 -27.93 -23.62
N LEU A 388 5.48 -27.12 -22.78
CA LEU A 388 6.06 -25.88 -22.27
C LEU A 388 7.11 -26.14 -21.19
N SER A 389 6.89 -27.13 -20.33
CA SER A 389 7.90 -27.56 -19.35
C SER A 389 9.19 -28.07 -20.01
N ALA A 390 9.07 -28.71 -21.18
CA ALA A 390 10.20 -29.26 -21.94
C ALA A 390 11.00 -28.19 -22.71
N LYS A 391 10.42 -27.01 -23.01
CA LYS A 391 11.05 -25.94 -23.80
C LYS A 391 11.39 -24.67 -23.01
N ALA A 392 11.01 -24.57 -21.74
CA ALA A 392 11.21 -23.37 -20.90
C ALA A 392 12.69 -22.97 -20.63
N GLN A 393 13.68 -23.65 -21.21
CA GLN A 393 15.11 -23.39 -21.00
C GLN A 393 15.85 -22.75 -22.19
N GLU A 394 15.22 -22.58 -23.36
CA GLU A 394 15.88 -21.87 -24.46
C GLU A 394 15.52 -20.38 -24.45
N ASN A 395 16.56 -19.54 -24.32
CA ASN A 395 16.50 -18.08 -24.36
C ASN A 395 15.89 -17.59 -25.69
N MET A 396 14.57 -17.51 -25.78
CA MET A 396 13.89 -16.80 -26.86
C MET A 396 13.94 -15.30 -26.56
N ARG A 397 14.87 -14.57 -27.19
CA ARG A 397 14.88 -13.11 -27.24
C ARG A 397 14.89 -12.62 -28.68
N GLU A 398 14.17 -11.52 -28.87
CA GLU A 398 14.08 -10.66 -30.06
C GLU A 398 13.46 -11.24 -31.33
N GLN A 399 12.11 -11.16 -31.38
CA GLN A 399 11.38 -11.21 -32.63
C GLN A 399 10.24 -10.17 -32.62
N GLY A 400 10.32 -9.18 -33.50
CA GLY A 400 9.21 -8.25 -33.77
C GLY A 400 7.98 -8.97 -34.33
N THR A 401 6.84 -8.29 -34.38
CA THR A 401 5.56 -8.89 -34.87
C THR A 401 5.71 -9.60 -36.21
N ASP A 402 6.50 -9.07 -37.14
CA ASP A 402 6.76 -9.68 -38.44
C ASP A 402 7.38 -11.09 -38.32
N LYS A 403 8.39 -11.26 -37.46
CA LYS A 403 9.04 -12.56 -37.23
C LYS A 403 8.13 -13.53 -36.46
N MET A 404 7.31 -13.02 -35.55
CA MET A 404 6.29 -13.85 -34.87
C MET A 404 5.25 -14.36 -35.89
N GLN A 405 4.81 -13.48 -36.79
CA GLN A 405 3.88 -13.78 -37.86
C GLN A 405 4.46 -14.79 -38.86
N GLU A 406 5.76 -14.69 -39.18
CA GLU A 406 6.48 -15.67 -40.00
C GLU A 406 6.54 -17.06 -39.34
N ASN A 407 6.78 -17.11 -38.02
CA ASN A 407 6.92 -18.37 -37.28
C ASN A 407 5.58 -19.04 -36.97
N VAL A 408 4.51 -18.26 -36.80
CA VAL A 408 3.16 -18.78 -36.55
C VAL A 408 2.17 -18.14 -37.54
N PRO A 409 2.24 -18.50 -38.83
CA PRO A 409 1.43 -17.86 -39.88
C PRO A 409 -0.06 -18.14 -39.75
N SER A 410 -0.46 -19.11 -38.94
CA SER A 410 -1.85 -19.43 -38.66
C SER A 410 -2.54 -18.44 -37.71
N ILE A 411 -1.77 -17.59 -37.00
CA ILE A 411 -2.30 -16.60 -36.07
C ILE A 411 -2.11 -15.20 -36.64
N ASP A 412 -3.18 -14.42 -36.74
CA ASP A 412 -3.19 -13.03 -37.20
C ASP A 412 -2.95 -12.08 -36.01
N PHE A 413 -1.68 -11.92 -35.63
CA PHE A 413 -1.31 -11.13 -34.45
C PHE A 413 -1.68 -9.66 -34.60
N GLU A 414 -1.59 -9.10 -35.81
CA GLU A 414 -1.97 -7.72 -36.08
C GLU A 414 -3.45 -7.50 -35.78
N ARG A 415 -4.32 -8.32 -36.38
CA ARG A 415 -5.76 -8.17 -36.23
C ARG A 415 -6.20 -8.37 -34.79
N ILE A 416 -5.66 -9.37 -34.11
CA ILE A 416 -6.00 -9.65 -32.71
C ILE A 416 -5.55 -8.48 -31.82
N THR A 417 -4.31 -8.00 -32.00
CA THR A 417 -3.73 -6.96 -31.13
C THR A 417 -4.38 -5.60 -31.36
N LYS A 418 -4.69 -5.22 -32.60
CA LYS A 418 -5.39 -3.95 -32.91
C LYS A 418 -6.72 -3.80 -32.18
N ASN A 419 -7.42 -4.90 -31.92
CA ASN A 419 -8.69 -4.90 -31.20
C ASN A 419 -8.55 -4.59 -29.69
N LEU A 420 -7.33 -4.56 -29.14
CA LEU A 420 -7.03 -4.11 -27.77
C LEU A 420 -6.78 -2.60 -27.66
N PHE A 421 -6.61 -1.91 -28.79
CA PHE A 421 -6.30 -0.48 -28.82
C PHE A 421 -7.55 0.38 -28.78
N ASN A 422 -7.37 1.63 -28.38
CA ASN A 422 -8.42 2.64 -28.44
C ASN A 422 -9.00 2.72 -29.87
N PRO A 423 -10.32 2.50 -30.06
CA PRO A 423 -10.96 2.45 -31.38
C PRO A 423 -10.72 3.68 -32.25
N LYS A 424 -10.51 4.87 -31.67
CA LYS A 424 -10.31 6.12 -32.42
C LYS A 424 -8.92 6.24 -33.04
N ARG A 425 -7.96 5.37 -32.67
CA ARG A 425 -6.54 5.50 -33.06
C ARG A 425 -5.81 4.17 -33.25
N GLN A 426 -6.53 3.07 -33.51
CA GLN A 426 -5.97 1.72 -33.57
C GLN A 426 -4.79 1.60 -34.54
N ASP A 427 -4.94 2.11 -35.78
CA ASP A 427 -3.87 2.02 -36.78
C ASP A 427 -2.64 2.86 -36.41
N VAL A 428 -2.84 4.04 -35.83
CA VAL A 428 -1.73 4.91 -35.41
C VAL A 428 -0.97 4.30 -34.23
N VAL A 429 -1.69 3.67 -33.29
CA VAL A 429 -1.09 2.94 -32.18
C VAL A 429 -0.31 1.73 -32.69
N TRP A 430 -0.87 0.97 -33.64
CA TRP A 430 -0.21 -0.17 -34.28
C TRP A 430 1.13 0.22 -34.91
N GLU A 431 1.13 1.26 -35.75
CA GLU A 431 2.33 1.71 -36.46
C GLU A 431 3.46 2.10 -35.51
N LYS A 432 3.14 2.63 -34.33
CA LYS A 432 4.13 3.00 -33.30
C LYS A 432 4.67 1.83 -32.49
N LEU A 433 3.92 0.72 -32.41
CA LEU A 433 4.22 -0.40 -31.54
C LEU A 433 4.66 -1.68 -32.26
N LYS A 434 4.32 -1.86 -33.55
CA LYS A 434 4.57 -3.12 -34.29
C LYS A 434 6.01 -3.62 -34.22
N THR A 435 6.99 -2.71 -34.17
CA THR A 435 8.43 -3.04 -34.06
C THR A 435 8.93 -3.22 -32.62
N LYS A 436 8.09 -2.93 -31.62
CA LYS A 436 8.44 -2.96 -30.19
C LYS A 436 7.91 -4.20 -29.46
N PHE A 437 7.18 -5.07 -30.15
CA PHE A 437 6.72 -6.33 -29.59
C PHE A 437 7.84 -7.35 -29.50
N TYR A 438 7.92 -8.06 -28.38
CA TYR A 438 8.82 -9.20 -28.17
C TYR A 438 8.14 -10.25 -27.28
N SER A 439 8.67 -11.47 -27.28
CA SER A 439 8.29 -12.55 -26.38
C SER A 439 9.22 -12.58 -25.16
N PHE A 440 8.68 -12.82 -23.97
CA PHE A 440 9.47 -12.90 -22.75
C PHE A 440 8.81 -13.85 -21.74
N PRO A 441 9.42 -14.98 -21.37
CA PRO A 441 8.88 -15.83 -20.31
C PRO A 441 9.06 -15.11 -18.97
N GLY A 442 8.02 -14.42 -18.51
CA GLY A 442 8.05 -13.66 -17.27
C GLY A 442 6.68 -13.57 -16.64
N HIS A 443 6.55 -14.11 -15.44
CA HIS A 443 5.33 -14.04 -14.63
C HIS A 443 4.72 -12.62 -14.64
N PRO A 444 3.46 -12.46 -15.07
CA PRO A 444 2.73 -11.23 -14.81
C PRO A 444 2.50 -11.12 -13.30
N TYR A 445 3.28 -10.24 -12.66
CA TYR A 445 3.07 -9.82 -11.28
C TYR A 445 1.66 -9.22 -11.14
N PHE A 446 0.74 -10.00 -10.59
CA PHE A 446 -0.36 -9.50 -9.77
C PHE A 446 -0.30 -10.23 -8.43
N SER A 447 0.49 -9.68 -7.51
CA SER A 447 0.48 -10.16 -6.13
C SER A 447 -0.86 -9.79 -5.49
N ASN A 448 -1.57 -10.84 -5.14
CA ASN A 448 -2.83 -10.91 -4.42
C ASN A 448 -2.78 -10.12 -3.09
N LYS A 449 -3.56 -9.03 -2.99
CA LYS A 449 -4.21 -8.51 -1.77
C LYS A 449 -5.14 -7.36 -2.15
N THR A 450 -6.41 -7.69 -2.36
CA THR A 450 -7.50 -6.75 -2.65
C THR A 450 -7.90 -5.95 -1.41
N ARG A 451 -7.42 -4.71 -1.33
CA ARG A 451 -8.12 -3.65 -0.58
C ARG A 451 -8.57 -2.46 -1.43
N ASN A 452 -8.03 -2.25 -2.64
CA ASN A 452 -8.33 -1.07 -3.47
C ASN A 452 -8.71 -1.39 -4.92
N HIS A 453 -9.80 -2.14 -5.11
CA HIS A 453 -10.24 -2.58 -6.43
C HIS A 453 -10.52 -1.40 -7.40
N VAL A 454 -11.04 -0.28 -6.89
CA VAL A 454 -11.28 0.93 -7.70
C VAL A 454 -9.99 1.58 -8.18
N MET A 455 -8.98 1.74 -7.31
CA MET A 455 -7.69 2.32 -7.71
C MET A 455 -6.93 1.42 -8.69
N ASN A 456 -7.10 0.09 -8.59
CA ASN A 456 -6.48 -0.83 -9.52
C ASN A 456 -7.10 -0.74 -10.92
N ILE A 457 -8.39 -0.44 -11.02
CA ILE A 457 -9.12 -0.36 -12.30
C ILE A 457 -9.07 1.05 -12.90
N PHE A 458 -9.11 2.10 -12.06
CA PHE A 458 -9.05 3.49 -12.48
C PHE A 458 -7.89 4.27 -11.81
N PRO A 459 -6.64 3.82 -11.95
CA PRO A 459 -5.49 4.43 -11.27
C PRO A 459 -5.31 5.90 -11.68
N LEU A 460 -5.56 6.25 -12.94
CA LEU A 460 -5.43 7.63 -13.42
C LEU A 460 -6.51 8.57 -12.85
N ALA A 461 -7.75 8.09 -12.72
CA ALA A 461 -8.84 8.87 -12.13
C ALA A 461 -8.59 9.07 -10.63
N ALA A 462 -8.16 8.01 -9.93
CA ALA A 462 -7.77 8.08 -8.52
C ALA A 462 -6.61 9.05 -8.31
N LEU A 463 -5.55 8.96 -9.13
CA LEU A 463 -4.41 9.89 -9.12
C LEU A 463 -4.86 11.34 -9.25
N ARG A 464 -5.70 11.63 -10.26
CA ARG A 464 -6.24 12.96 -10.52
C ARG A 464 -7.06 13.50 -9.35
N VAL A 465 -7.94 12.68 -8.76
CA VAL A 465 -8.74 13.07 -7.60
C VAL A 465 -7.84 13.36 -6.42
N TYR A 466 -6.88 12.48 -6.12
CA TYR A 466 -5.97 12.67 -5.00
C TYR A 466 -5.18 13.98 -5.13
N VAL A 467 -4.51 14.16 -6.27
CA VAL A 467 -3.68 15.33 -6.58
C VAL A 467 -4.44 16.66 -6.42
N ARG A 468 -5.70 16.70 -6.85
CA ARG A 468 -6.50 17.93 -6.81
C ARG A 468 -7.01 18.28 -5.41
N ASN A 469 -7.14 17.30 -4.53
CA ASN A 469 -7.85 17.47 -3.25
C ASN A 469 -6.95 17.32 -2.02
N HIS A 470 -5.82 16.64 -2.13
CA HIS A 470 -5.06 16.18 -0.96
C HIS A 470 -3.55 16.36 -1.07
N TYR A 471 -3.01 16.72 -2.24
CA TYR A 471 -1.57 16.77 -2.43
C TYR A 471 -1.00 18.17 -2.25
N ASP A 472 0.05 18.29 -1.44
CA ASP A 472 0.81 19.53 -1.30
C ASP A 472 1.70 19.77 -2.53
N LYS A 473 1.38 20.84 -3.26
CA LYS A 473 2.11 21.22 -4.48
C LYS A 473 3.47 21.84 -4.18
N GLU A 474 3.69 22.38 -2.99
CA GLU A 474 5.01 22.90 -2.61
C GLU A 474 6.06 21.78 -2.60
N ASN A 475 5.65 20.56 -2.20
CA ASN A 475 6.51 19.38 -2.20
C ASN A 475 6.99 18.98 -3.61
N LEU A 476 6.23 19.26 -4.69
CA LEU A 476 6.64 18.94 -6.06
C LEU A 476 7.89 19.70 -6.50
N GLU A 477 7.91 21.01 -6.25
CA GLU A 477 9.02 21.86 -6.66
C GLU A 477 10.29 21.47 -5.90
N LEU A 478 10.17 21.30 -4.57
CA LEU A 478 11.26 20.88 -3.71
C LEU A 478 11.79 19.48 -4.07
N ALA A 479 10.91 18.53 -4.39
CA ALA A 479 11.32 17.21 -4.86
C ALA A 479 12.04 17.29 -6.22
N SER A 480 11.57 18.18 -7.11
CA SER A 480 12.19 18.43 -8.42
C SER A 480 13.58 19.01 -8.34
N GLU A 481 13.80 19.95 -7.43
CA GLU A 481 15.13 20.47 -7.13
C GLU A 481 16.03 19.36 -6.57
N MET A 482 15.53 18.55 -5.64
CA MET A 482 16.30 17.45 -5.06
C MET A 482 16.74 16.40 -6.08
N VAL A 483 15.87 16.08 -7.05
CA VAL A 483 16.23 15.22 -8.19
C VAL A 483 17.40 15.81 -8.98
N GLU A 484 17.42 17.12 -9.24
CA GLU A 484 18.56 17.75 -9.91
C GLU A 484 19.84 17.72 -9.07
N GLU A 485 19.73 17.95 -7.76
CA GLU A 485 20.87 17.92 -6.84
C GLU A 485 21.50 16.52 -6.77
N ILE A 486 20.68 15.47 -6.70
CA ILE A 486 21.13 14.08 -6.67
C ILE A 486 21.71 13.68 -8.03
N ARG A 487 21.07 14.06 -9.15
CA ARG A 487 21.63 13.83 -10.50
C ARG A 487 23.02 14.46 -10.63
N LYS A 488 23.19 15.70 -10.20
CA LYS A 488 24.48 16.38 -10.22
C LYS A 488 25.52 15.64 -9.39
N THR A 489 25.16 15.16 -8.19
CA THR A 489 26.07 14.38 -7.34
C THR A 489 26.41 13.00 -7.94
N LEU A 490 25.49 12.38 -8.68
CA LEU A 490 25.75 11.15 -9.44
C LEU A 490 26.75 11.40 -10.57
N ILE A 491 26.58 12.48 -11.34
CA ILE A 491 27.52 12.90 -12.39
C ILE A 491 28.91 13.15 -11.80
N GLU A 492 29.00 13.89 -10.69
CA GLU A 492 30.27 14.10 -9.98
C GLU A 492 30.91 12.79 -9.48
N THR A 493 30.09 11.81 -9.10
CA THR A 493 30.57 10.47 -8.71
C THR A 493 31.20 9.76 -9.90
N PHE A 494 30.58 9.78 -11.09
CA PHE A 494 31.19 9.21 -12.29
C PHE A 494 32.46 9.95 -12.70
N MET A 495 32.46 11.28 -12.67
CA MET A 495 33.65 12.10 -12.99
C MET A 495 34.87 11.73 -12.14
N LYS A 496 34.64 11.40 -10.86
CA LYS A 496 35.68 11.05 -9.89
C LYS A 496 35.99 9.54 -9.84
N SER A 497 35.28 8.71 -10.61
CA SER A 497 35.54 7.27 -10.64
C SER A 497 36.95 7.00 -11.15
N THR A 498 37.71 6.23 -10.36
CA THR A 498 39.11 5.90 -10.65
C THR A 498 39.28 4.66 -11.51
N TRP A 499 38.24 3.83 -11.63
CA TRP A 499 38.31 2.53 -12.29
C TRP A 499 37.62 2.51 -13.67
N LEU A 500 36.67 3.42 -13.92
CA LEU A 500 36.05 3.56 -15.25
C LEU A 500 37.03 4.18 -16.25
N HIS A 501 37.17 3.56 -17.42
CA HIS A 501 37.86 4.18 -18.56
C HIS A 501 37.16 5.46 -19.01
N GLU A 502 37.92 6.38 -19.61
CA GLU A 502 37.43 7.71 -20.01
C GLU A 502 36.18 7.64 -20.90
N ASN A 503 36.14 6.74 -21.88
CA ASN A 503 34.99 6.57 -22.76
C ASN A 503 33.73 6.10 -22.00
N THR A 504 33.84 5.08 -21.16
CA THR A 504 32.73 4.57 -20.34
C THR A 504 32.24 5.65 -19.37
N ARG A 505 33.17 6.38 -18.76
CA ARG A 505 32.88 7.48 -17.83
C ARG A 505 32.07 8.60 -18.51
N MET A 506 32.52 9.06 -19.68
CA MET A 506 31.83 10.12 -20.41
C MET A 506 30.44 9.69 -20.90
N ARG A 507 30.27 8.42 -21.27
CA ARG A 507 28.95 7.87 -21.62
C ARG A 507 28.03 7.73 -20.40
N ALA A 508 28.55 7.31 -19.25
CA ALA A 508 27.78 7.26 -18.01
C ALA A 508 27.27 8.65 -17.60
N ILE A 509 28.13 9.68 -17.73
CA ILE A 509 27.76 11.08 -17.51
C ILE A 509 26.65 11.51 -18.47
N ARG A 510 26.84 11.30 -19.78
CA ARG A 510 25.86 11.64 -20.81
C ARG A 510 24.50 10.95 -20.58
N LYS A 511 24.52 9.68 -20.19
CA LYS A 511 23.32 8.92 -19.84
C LYS A 511 22.60 9.57 -18.65
N ALA A 512 23.32 9.90 -17.58
CA ALA A 512 22.75 10.56 -16.40
C ALA A 512 22.16 11.95 -16.73
N GLU A 513 22.81 12.72 -17.61
CA GLU A 513 22.33 14.03 -18.07
C GLU A 513 21.02 13.92 -18.88
N LEU A 514 20.87 12.86 -19.69
CA LEU A 514 19.70 12.64 -20.54
C LEU A 514 18.55 11.89 -19.85
N MET A 515 18.72 11.48 -18.58
CA MET A 515 17.65 10.86 -17.80
C MET A 515 16.45 11.79 -17.61
N LYS A 516 15.33 11.42 -18.23
CA LYS A 516 14.05 12.11 -18.07
C LYS A 516 13.51 11.92 -16.66
N LYS A 517 13.09 13.02 -16.02
CA LYS A 517 12.41 13.00 -14.73
C LYS A 517 10.89 13.15 -14.91
N VAL A 518 10.13 12.41 -14.12
CA VAL A 518 8.69 12.60 -13.90
C VAL A 518 8.51 12.58 -12.39
N ILE A 519 7.92 13.63 -11.82
CA ILE A 519 7.80 13.82 -10.38
C ILE A 519 6.34 14.03 -10.05
N GLY A 520 5.81 13.19 -9.16
CA GLY A 520 4.38 13.16 -8.85
C GLY A 520 3.54 12.79 -10.07
N TYR A 521 2.96 13.78 -10.75
CA TYR A 521 2.06 13.60 -11.88
C TYR A 521 2.33 14.64 -12.98
N PRO A 522 1.91 14.37 -14.23
CA PRO A 522 2.05 15.34 -15.31
C PRO A 522 1.14 16.56 -15.08
N PRO A 523 1.62 17.82 -15.12
CA PRO A 523 0.82 19.01 -14.80
C PRO A 523 -0.46 19.16 -15.62
N GLU A 524 -0.49 18.59 -16.84
CA GLU A 524 -1.67 18.55 -17.67
C GLU A 524 -2.83 17.76 -17.03
N PHE A 525 -2.61 17.01 -15.94
CA PHE A 525 -3.62 16.24 -15.22
C PHE A 525 -4.41 17.11 -14.23
N GLU A 526 -4.10 18.40 -14.07
CA GLU A 526 -4.86 19.28 -13.17
C GLU A 526 -6.08 19.91 -13.85
N VAL A 527 -5.99 20.21 -15.15
CA VAL A 527 -7.02 20.96 -15.85
C VAL A 527 -8.36 20.21 -15.85
N PRO A 528 -9.51 20.87 -15.67
CA PRO A 528 -10.82 20.21 -15.75
C PRO A 528 -10.95 19.36 -17.02
N GLY A 529 -11.29 18.08 -16.87
CA GLY A 529 -11.49 17.16 -17.99
C GLY A 529 -10.22 16.61 -18.66
N ALA A 530 -9.01 16.82 -18.10
CA ALA A 530 -7.74 16.36 -18.70
C ALA A 530 -7.73 14.87 -19.14
N LEU A 531 -8.38 14.00 -18.36
CA LEU A 531 -8.44 12.57 -18.64
C LEU A 531 -9.68 12.16 -19.45
N ASP A 532 -10.66 13.05 -19.65
CA ASP A 532 -11.97 12.66 -20.15
C ASP A 532 -11.91 12.06 -21.56
N ASN A 533 -10.96 12.50 -22.39
CA ASN A 533 -10.70 11.94 -23.72
C ASN A 533 -10.28 10.46 -23.68
N PHE A 534 -9.62 10.02 -22.60
CA PHE A 534 -9.21 8.63 -22.36
C PHE A 534 -10.30 7.79 -21.71
N PHE A 535 -11.50 8.34 -21.51
CA PHE A 535 -12.67 7.66 -20.96
C PHE A 535 -13.85 7.63 -21.97
N GLU A 536 -13.68 8.16 -23.19
CA GLU A 536 -14.78 8.25 -24.16
C GLU A 536 -15.16 6.92 -24.81
N SER A 537 -14.26 5.94 -24.81
CA SER A 537 -14.52 4.60 -25.34
C SER A 537 -15.37 3.74 -24.41
N VAL A 538 -15.57 4.18 -23.16
CA VAL A 538 -16.43 3.48 -22.20
C VAL A 538 -17.74 4.24 -21.98
N THR A 539 -18.84 3.51 -21.92
CA THR A 539 -20.13 4.03 -21.47
C THR A 539 -20.76 3.01 -20.54
N PHE A 540 -21.00 3.47 -19.31
CA PHE A 540 -21.74 2.71 -18.31
C PHE A 540 -23.22 3.08 -18.38
N THR A 541 -24.07 2.08 -18.22
CA THR A 541 -25.52 2.22 -18.22
C THR A 541 -26.08 1.73 -16.89
N ASP A 542 -27.19 2.30 -16.42
CA ASP A 542 -27.77 1.91 -15.13
C ASP A 542 -28.19 0.43 -15.09
N THR A 543 -28.38 -0.19 -16.25
CA THR A 543 -28.66 -1.63 -16.40
C THR A 543 -27.42 -2.51 -16.32
N ASP A 544 -26.21 -1.95 -16.38
CA ASP A 544 -24.99 -2.72 -16.24
C ASP A 544 -24.88 -3.29 -14.82
N SER A 545 -24.64 -4.59 -14.74
CA SER A 545 -24.22 -5.24 -13.51
C SER A 545 -22.80 -4.78 -13.13
N TYR A 546 -22.37 -5.12 -11.91
CA TYR A 546 -20.98 -4.95 -11.52
C TYR A 546 -20.02 -5.72 -12.43
N PHE A 547 -20.32 -6.96 -12.79
CA PHE A 547 -19.50 -7.78 -13.68
C PHE A 547 -19.38 -7.16 -15.09
N THR A 548 -20.48 -6.67 -15.66
CA THR A 548 -20.46 -5.98 -16.95
C THR A 548 -19.65 -4.69 -16.88
N THR A 549 -19.83 -3.90 -15.81
CA THR A 549 -19.07 -2.66 -15.58
C THR A 549 -17.57 -2.95 -15.42
N PHE A 550 -17.21 -4.00 -14.69
CA PHE A 550 -15.83 -4.45 -14.50
C PHE A 550 -15.15 -4.81 -15.81
N ASN A 551 -15.78 -5.62 -16.66
CA ASN A 551 -15.22 -5.99 -17.96
C ASN A 551 -15.02 -4.78 -18.89
N LYS A 552 -16.00 -3.87 -18.93
CA LYS A 552 -15.88 -2.60 -19.67
C LYS A 552 -14.72 -1.74 -19.15
N ALA A 553 -14.52 -1.69 -17.84
CA ALA A 553 -13.45 -0.93 -17.21
C ALA A 553 -12.06 -1.57 -17.44
N LEU A 554 -11.95 -2.90 -17.39
CA LEU A 554 -10.72 -3.62 -17.75
C LEU A 554 -10.32 -3.37 -19.20
N LYS A 555 -11.28 -3.36 -20.13
CA LYS A 555 -11.03 -3.00 -21.53
C LYS A 555 -10.46 -1.59 -21.62
N LEU A 556 -11.08 -0.61 -20.96
CA LEU A 556 -10.61 0.78 -20.95
C LEU A 556 -9.17 0.88 -20.44
N GLN A 557 -8.85 0.21 -19.32
CA GLN A 557 -7.51 0.22 -18.75
C GLN A 557 -6.47 -0.30 -19.75
N LYS A 558 -6.81 -1.35 -20.53
CA LYS A 558 -5.92 -1.87 -21.58
C LYS A 558 -5.71 -0.87 -22.70
N GLU A 559 -6.77 -0.23 -23.17
CA GLU A 559 -6.67 0.84 -24.17
C GLU A 559 -5.71 1.96 -23.68
N GLN A 560 -5.85 2.38 -22.42
CA GLN A 560 -4.98 3.38 -21.79
C GLN A 560 -3.52 2.89 -21.67
N TYR A 561 -3.28 1.60 -21.40
CA TYR A 561 -1.93 1.04 -21.40
C TYR A 561 -1.28 1.13 -22.78
N PHE A 562 -2.00 0.81 -23.85
CA PHE A 562 -1.48 0.93 -25.21
C PHE A 562 -1.30 2.40 -25.64
N ASP A 563 -2.19 3.29 -25.20
CA ASP A 563 -2.03 4.74 -25.38
C ASP A 563 -0.77 5.27 -24.71
N HIS A 564 -0.43 4.74 -23.53
CA HIS A 564 0.82 5.09 -22.85
C HIS A 564 2.05 4.68 -23.65
N HIS A 565 2.12 3.40 -24.04
CA HIS A 565 3.27 2.87 -24.77
C HIS A 565 3.46 3.49 -26.17
N SER A 566 2.37 3.94 -26.79
CA SER A 566 2.39 4.69 -28.06
C SER A 566 2.63 6.20 -27.87
N GLY A 567 2.79 6.67 -26.63
CA GLY A 567 3.09 8.07 -26.29
C GLY A 567 1.89 9.03 -26.42
N PHE A 568 0.67 8.52 -26.56
CA PHE A 568 -0.54 9.35 -26.49
C PHE A 568 -0.91 9.70 -25.04
N LEU A 569 -0.55 8.85 -24.09
CA LEU A 569 -0.74 9.08 -22.66
C LEU A 569 0.62 9.16 -21.96
N SER A 570 0.89 10.26 -21.25
CA SER A 570 2.22 10.52 -20.66
C SER A 570 2.56 9.60 -19.48
N ILE A 571 1.57 8.98 -18.84
CA ILE A 571 1.73 8.12 -17.65
C ILE A 571 1.01 6.77 -17.83
N ALA A 572 1.55 5.68 -17.31
CA ALA A 572 0.88 4.39 -17.44
C ALA A 572 -0.29 4.26 -16.46
N PRO A 573 -1.40 3.59 -16.83
CA PRO A 573 -2.54 3.34 -15.96
C PRO A 573 -2.28 2.16 -14.99
N ASP A 574 -1.27 2.29 -14.13
CA ASP A 574 -0.83 1.26 -13.18
C ASP A 574 -0.81 1.79 -11.75
N ILE A 575 -1.23 0.96 -10.79
CA ILE A 575 -1.13 1.24 -9.34
C ILE A 575 0.33 1.50 -8.91
N ARG A 576 1.33 1.00 -9.64
CA ARG A 576 2.75 1.29 -9.39
C ARG A 576 3.05 2.79 -9.46
N TYR A 577 2.38 3.56 -10.31
CA TYR A 577 2.53 5.02 -10.32
C TYR A 577 1.93 5.67 -9.08
N LEU A 578 0.96 5.03 -8.43
CA LEU A 578 0.43 5.46 -7.13
C LEU A 578 1.28 4.97 -5.94
N THR A 579 2.30 4.13 -6.18
CA THR A 579 3.01 3.39 -5.10
C THR A 579 4.55 3.33 -5.20
N SER A 580 5.19 3.82 -6.26
CA SER A 580 6.66 3.96 -6.39
C SER A 580 7.22 5.33 -5.94
N ALA A 581 8.14 5.37 -4.98
CA ALA A 581 8.61 6.59 -4.27
C ALA A 581 8.81 7.86 -5.13
N LEU A 582 9.37 7.72 -6.35
CA LEU A 582 9.66 8.83 -7.26
C LEU A 582 8.48 9.28 -8.14
N ARG A 583 7.47 8.43 -8.30
CA ARG A 583 6.28 8.66 -9.16
C ARG A 583 4.97 8.73 -8.38
N ILE A 584 5.01 8.48 -7.09
CA ILE A 584 3.93 8.75 -6.15
C ILE A 584 3.86 10.28 -5.98
N PRO A 585 2.71 10.96 -6.21
CA PRO A 585 2.48 12.30 -5.67
C PRO A 585 2.27 12.27 -4.16
N PHE A 586 3.16 11.66 -3.41
CA PHE A 586 3.10 11.50 -1.95
C PHE A 586 4.53 11.46 -1.42
N ILE A 587 5.39 12.25 -2.07
CA ILE A 587 6.56 12.83 -1.44
C ILE A 587 5.99 13.85 -0.42
N ASP A 588 5.34 13.32 0.61
CA ASP A 588 4.54 14.00 1.63
C ASP A 588 4.77 13.27 2.98
N ASP A 589 4.38 13.87 4.11
CA ASP A 589 4.65 13.33 5.46
C ASP A 589 4.18 11.85 5.58
N PRO A 590 4.98 10.96 6.22
CA PRO A 590 6.22 11.20 6.96
C PRO A 590 7.50 11.07 6.11
N TYR A 591 7.37 10.96 4.79
CA TYR A 591 8.49 10.64 3.92
C TYR A 591 9.26 11.89 3.47
N PHE A 592 8.54 12.98 3.23
CA PHE A 592 9.11 14.25 2.81
C PHE A 592 8.10 15.33 3.09
N ASP A 593 8.53 16.48 3.58
CA ASP A 593 7.62 17.59 3.77
C ASP A 593 8.39 18.89 3.55
N SER A 594 7.73 19.91 3.02
CA SER A 594 8.31 21.22 2.74
C SER A 594 8.85 21.89 4.00
N THR A 595 8.29 21.56 5.16
CA THR A 595 8.72 22.05 6.48
C THR A 595 9.96 21.34 7.02
N TYR A 596 10.35 20.18 6.47
CA TYR A 596 11.54 19.47 6.91
C TYR A 596 12.82 20.26 6.56
N PRO A 597 13.80 20.33 7.49
CA PRO A 597 15.14 20.80 7.18
C PRO A 597 15.69 20.10 5.94
N LYS A 598 16.47 20.81 5.11
CA LYS A 598 16.96 20.26 3.83
C LYS A 598 17.70 18.93 4.00
N TYR A 599 18.51 18.81 5.04
CA TYR A 599 19.23 17.58 5.34
C TYR A 599 18.29 16.40 5.64
N ALA A 600 17.17 16.64 6.35
CA ALA A 600 16.20 15.63 6.69
C ALA A 600 15.47 15.15 5.43
N ARG A 601 15.06 16.09 4.56
CA ARG A 601 14.48 15.73 3.25
C ARG A 601 15.42 14.85 2.42
N ILE A 602 16.71 15.21 2.32
CA ILE A 602 17.70 14.40 1.60
C ILE A 602 17.87 13.02 2.26
N ALA A 603 17.96 12.94 3.58
CA ALA A 603 18.09 11.66 4.28
C ALA A 603 16.84 10.77 4.12
N SER A 604 15.66 11.37 4.00
CA SER A 604 14.41 10.63 3.82
C SER A 604 14.20 10.13 2.38
N ILE A 605 14.26 10.97 1.35
CA ILE A 605 13.95 10.56 -0.05
C ILE A 605 15.16 10.44 -0.96
N GLY A 606 16.33 10.92 -0.54
CA GLY A 606 17.51 10.93 -1.40
C GLY A 606 17.99 9.53 -1.79
N GLU A 607 17.87 8.54 -0.88
CA GLU A 607 18.17 7.13 -1.20
C GLU A 607 17.26 6.63 -2.33
N ALA A 608 15.95 6.86 -2.23
CA ALA A 608 14.99 6.42 -3.24
C ALA A 608 15.19 7.11 -4.58
N ILE A 609 15.48 8.43 -4.58
CA ILE A 609 15.80 9.15 -5.82
C ILE A 609 17.06 8.58 -6.46
N GLY A 610 18.12 8.40 -5.66
CA GLY A 610 19.37 7.84 -6.14
C GLY A 610 19.22 6.37 -6.58
N HIS A 611 18.34 5.60 -5.96
CA HIS A 611 18.06 4.19 -6.28
C HIS A 611 17.48 4.08 -7.70
N GLU A 612 16.44 4.86 -8.02
CA GLU A 612 15.83 4.82 -9.35
C GLU A 612 16.77 5.37 -10.44
N MET A 613 17.64 6.33 -10.11
CA MET A 613 18.73 6.71 -11.02
C MET A 613 19.76 5.58 -11.16
N GLY A 614 20.03 4.87 -10.06
CA GLY A 614 20.90 3.71 -9.99
C GLY A 614 20.44 2.57 -10.89
N HIS A 615 19.13 2.40 -11.11
CA HIS A 615 18.62 1.45 -12.11
C HIS A 615 19.11 1.73 -13.53
N GLY A 616 19.47 2.96 -13.88
CA GLY A 616 20.13 3.26 -15.15
C GLY A 616 21.55 2.66 -15.27
N PHE A 617 22.14 2.22 -14.16
CA PHE A 617 23.52 1.75 -14.06
C PHE A 617 23.65 0.45 -13.27
N ASP A 618 22.53 -0.24 -12.99
CA ASP A 618 22.52 -1.57 -12.40
C ASP A 618 23.00 -2.63 -13.41
N THR A 619 23.03 -3.91 -13.02
CA THR A 619 23.49 -5.02 -13.87
C THR A 619 22.72 -5.17 -15.19
N THR A 620 21.49 -4.66 -15.27
CA THR A 620 20.64 -4.68 -16.46
C THR A 620 20.68 -3.32 -17.16
N GLY A 621 20.43 -2.23 -16.44
CA GLY A 621 20.37 -0.88 -16.98
C GLY A 621 21.68 -0.43 -17.60
N ARG A 622 22.84 -0.92 -17.13
CA ARG A 622 24.13 -0.63 -17.75
C ARG A 622 24.22 -1.06 -19.22
N LYS A 623 23.39 -2.01 -19.66
CA LYS A 623 23.34 -2.51 -21.05
C LYS A 623 22.48 -1.65 -21.98
N LEU A 624 21.79 -0.64 -21.44
CA LEU A 624 21.00 0.32 -22.21
C LEU A 624 21.78 1.62 -22.38
N ASP A 625 21.77 2.22 -23.56
CA ASP A 625 22.38 3.53 -23.82
C ASP A 625 21.52 4.70 -23.25
N GLU A 626 21.90 5.94 -23.56
CA GLU A 626 21.13 7.14 -23.16
C GLU A 626 19.72 7.23 -23.77
N ASN A 627 19.45 6.48 -24.84
CA ASN A 627 18.18 6.45 -25.55
C ASN A 627 17.31 5.25 -25.11
N GLY A 628 17.84 4.39 -24.24
CA GLY A 628 17.18 3.17 -23.79
C GLY A 628 17.31 1.99 -24.76
N GLN A 629 18.25 2.04 -25.71
CA GLN A 629 18.51 0.95 -26.65
C GLN A 629 19.57 0.01 -26.08
N GLU A 630 19.40 -1.30 -26.29
CA GLU A 630 20.42 -2.28 -25.89
C GLU A 630 21.68 -2.11 -26.73
N TYR A 631 22.77 -1.76 -26.07
CA TYR A 631 24.04 -1.48 -26.69
C TYR A 631 25.14 -1.59 -25.63
N ASP A 632 26.16 -2.41 -25.89
CA ASP A 632 27.31 -2.49 -24.98
C ASP A 632 28.23 -1.27 -25.19
N TRP A 633 28.04 -0.26 -24.36
CA TRP A 633 28.82 0.97 -24.38
C TRP A 633 29.97 0.99 -23.36
N TRP A 634 30.16 -0.11 -22.62
CA TRP A 634 31.22 -0.23 -21.63
C TRP A 634 32.48 -0.78 -22.30
N ALA A 635 33.65 -0.26 -21.91
CA ALA A 635 34.90 -0.95 -22.24
C ALA A 635 34.90 -2.33 -21.58
N SER A 636 35.43 -3.36 -22.25
CA SER A 636 35.40 -4.74 -21.73
C SER A 636 36.00 -4.87 -20.32
N GLY A 637 37.11 -4.18 -20.05
CA GLY A 637 37.72 -4.16 -18.72
C GLY A 637 36.86 -3.49 -17.65
N ASP A 638 36.03 -2.50 -18.01
CA ASP A 638 35.06 -1.89 -17.08
C ASP A 638 33.89 -2.85 -16.82
N SER A 639 33.44 -3.59 -17.83
CA SER A 639 32.42 -4.63 -17.67
C SER A 639 32.89 -5.72 -16.70
N ASP A 640 34.11 -6.23 -16.87
CA ASP A 640 34.68 -7.26 -16.00
C ASP A 640 34.83 -6.76 -14.55
N GLU A 641 35.29 -5.52 -14.35
CA GLU A 641 35.43 -4.93 -13.01
C GLU A 641 34.07 -4.66 -12.37
N TYR A 642 33.07 -4.20 -13.13
CA TYR A 642 31.69 -4.05 -12.64
C TYR A 642 31.12 -5.40 -12.21
N ASP A 643 31.24 -6.43 -13.03
CA ASP A 643 30.71 -7.76 -12.73
C ASP A 643 31.41 -8.36 -11.50
N ARG A 644 32.72 -8.14 -11.32
CA ARG A 644 33.45 -8.49 -10.10
C ARG A 644 32.94 -7.77 -8.86
N LYS A 645 32.63 -6.46 -8.98
CA LYS A 645 32.05 -5.66 -7.88
C LYS A 645 30.62 -6.11 -7.56
N ALA A 646 29.80 -6.41 -8.56
CA ALA A 646 28.46 -6.96 -8.39
C ALA A 646 28.49 -8.34 -7.72
N GLN A 647 29.44 -9.20 -8.09
CA GLN A 647 29.63 -10.51 -7.45
C GLN A 647 29.93 -10.37 -5.94
N CYS A 648 30.64 -9.32 -5.52
CA CYS A 648 30.84 -9.04 -4.10
C CYS A 648 29.51 -8.87 -3.35
N LEU A 649 28.55 -8.14 -3.93
CA LEU A 649 27.22 -7.93 -3.34
C LEU A 649 26.39 -9.21 -3.34
N ILE A 650 26.46 -10.01 -4.41
CA ILE A 650 25.82 -11.34 -4.47
C ILE A 650 26.33 -12.21 -3.33
N ASP A 651 27.66 -12.31 -3.18
CA ASP A 651 28.28 -13.09 -2.11
C ASP A 651 27.88 -12.57 -0.73
N GLN A 652 27.80 -11.24 -0.55
CA GLN A 652 27.38 -10.64 0.71
C GLN A 652 25.96 -11.05 1.09
N TYR A 653 25.01 -10.99 0.14
CA TYR A 653 23.61 -11.35 0.40
C TYR A 653 23.41 -12.86 0.59
N ASN A 654 24.12 -13.70 -0.18
CA ASN A 654 24.07 -15.16 -0.01
C ASN A 654 24.51 -15.61 1.39
N ASN A 655 25.43 -14.86 2.00
CA ASN A 655 25.97 -15.14 3.34
C ASN A 655 25.30 -14.29 4.44
N TYR A 656 24.25 -13.54 4.11
CA TYR A 656 23.55 -12.72 5.07
C TYR A 656 22.61 -13.55 5.93
N ASP A 657 22.71 -13.40 7.26
CA ASP A 657 21.83 -14.05 8.23
C ASP A 657 20.65 -13.13 8.54
N ASP A 658 19.59 -13.26 7.74
CA ASP A 658 18.41 -12.44 7.89
C ASP A 658 17.60 -12.84 9.14
N PRO A 659 17.18 -11.92 10.01
CA PRO A 659 16.49 -12.29 11.26
C PRO A 659 15.07 -12.82 11.07
N ASP A 660 14.48 -12.65 9.89
CA ASP A 660 13.15 -13.16 9.56
C ASP A 660 13.24 -14.54 8.87
N PHE A 661 14.29 -14.75 8.05
CA PHE A 661 14.41 -15.93 7.17
C PHE A 661 15.63 -16.83 7.41
N GLY A 662 16.65 -16.34 8.11
CA GLY A 662 17.96 -16.97 8.29
C GLY A 662 18.88 -16.84 7.07
N ILE A 663 19.93 -17.67 7.03
CA ILE A 663 20.77 -17.91 5.84
C ILE A 663 20.01 -18.74 4.80
N ASN A 664 20.38 -18.66 3.52
CA ASN A 664 19.77 -19.29 2.31
C ASN A 664 19.07 -18.31 1.35
N LEU A 665 19.23 -17.00 1.50
CA LEU A 665 18.74 -16.02 0.51
C LEU A 665 19.55 -16.09 -0.81
N ASN A 666 19.00 -15.54 -1.89
CA ASN A 666 19.61 -15.59 -3.23
C ASN A 666 19.98 -14.19 -3.75
N GLY A 667 21.28 -13.89 -3.76
CA GLY A 667 21.84 -12.61 -4.20
C GLY A 667 21.81 -12.41 -5.70
N SER A 668 21.82 -13.49 -6.48
CA SER A 668 21.74 -13.41 -7.95
C SER A 668 20.38 -12.89 -8.41
N THR A 669 19.29 -13.21 -7.70
CA THR A 669 17.95 -12.68 -7.99
C THR A 669 17.83 -11.20 -7.62
N THR A 670 18.54 -10.75 -6.57
CA THR A 670 18.38 -9.41 -6.00
C THR A 670 19.42 -8.38 -6.44
N ILE A 671 20.45 -8.79 -7.21
CA ILE A 671 21.60 -7.94 -7.55
C ILE A 671 21.22 -6.65 -8.26
N LYS A 672 20.17 -6.66 -9.10
CA LYS A 672 19.65 -5.47 -9.77
C LYS A 672 19.30 -4.38 -8.75
N GLU A 673 18.52 -4.76 -7.73
CA GLU A 673 18.03 -3.86 -6.69
C GLU A 673 19.13 -3.48 -5.70
N MET A 674 20.02 -4.42 -5.32
CA MET A 674 21.15 -4.11 -4.45
C MET A 674 22.13 -3.12 -5.07
N ALA A 675 22.37 -3.23 -6.38
CA ALA A 675 23.21 -2.27 -7.09
C ALA A 675 22.60 -0.87 -7.07
N ALA A 676 21.29 -0.76 -7.32
CA ALA A 676 20.55 0.48 -7.22
C ALA A 676 20.58 1.07 -5.79
N ASP A 677 20.43 0.25 -4.75
CA ASP A 677 20.54 0.68 -3.34
C ASP A 677 21.90 1.28 -3.01
N ILE A 678 22.99 0.57 -3.37
CA ILE A 678 24.36 1.01 -3.09
C ILE A 678 24.68 2.32 -3.82
N ILE A 679 24.25 2.45 -5.08
CA ILE A 679 24.40 3.71 -5.84
C ILE A 679 23.58 4.81 -5.15
N GLY A 680 22.31 4.51 -4.84
CA GLY A 680 21.35 5.47 -4.33
C GLY A 680 21.75 6.06 -2.99
N ILE A 681 22.07 5.21 -2.02
CA ILE A 681 22.50 5.67 -0.69
C ILE A 681 23.82 6.46 -0.76
N SER A 682 24.74 6.04 -1.64
CA SER A 682 26.05 6.69 -1.77
C SER A 682 25.93 8.11 -2.33
N VAL A 683 25.10 8.28 -3.36
CA VAL A 683 24.83 9.60 -3.95
C VAL A 683 24.00 10.45 -2.99
N SER A 684 23.04 9.86 -2.29
CA SER A 684 22.25 10.54 -1.24
C SER A 684 23.15 11.10 -0.14
N LEU A 685 24.04 10.28 0.43
CA LEU A 685 24.97 10.71 1.48
C LEU A 685 25.93 11.79 0.97
N LYS A 686 26.46 11.66 -0.25
CA LYS A 686 27.32 12.71 -0.85
C LYS A 686 26.55 14.02 -1.05
N THR A 687 25.25 13.96 -1.33
CA THR A 687 24.37 15.14 -1.46
C THR A 687 24.08 15.74 -0.09
N TYR A 688 23.78 14.91 0.92
CA TYR A 688 23.58 15.30 2.31
C TYR A 688 24.79 16.04 2.88
N ASN A 689 26.01 15.55 2.60
CA ASN A 689 27.25 16.15 3.06
C ASN A 689 27.55 17.53 2.43
N LYS A 690 26.82 17.95 1.39
CA LYS A 690 26.91 19.29 0.81
C LYS A 690 26.00 20.31 1.51
N VAL A 691 25.10 19.87 2.40
CA VAL A 691 24.19 20.76 3.13
C VAL A 691 24.95 21.57 4.17
N ASP A 692 24.66 22.86 4.25
CA ASP A 692 25.15 23.74 5.30
C ASP A 692 24.26 23.61 6.55
N PHE A 693 24.57 22.64 7.41
CA PHE A 693 23.82 22.31 8.63
C PHE A 693 23.60 23.50 9.58
N PHE A 694 24.49 24.49 9.55
CA PHE A 694 24.38 25.68 10.40
C PHE A 694 23.24 26.61 9.96
N LYS A 695 22.82 26.55 8.70
CA LYS A 695 21.70 27.34 8.17
C LYS A 695 20.35 26.67 8.34
N GLU A 696 20.34 25.37 8.61
CA GLU A 696 19.13 24.57 8.77
C GLU A 696 18.69 24.49 10.24
N PRO A 697 17.39 24.43 10.52
CA PRO A 697 16.89 24.14 11.87
C PRO A 697 17.15 22.68 12.25
N SER A 698 17.36 22.42 13.54
CA SER A 698 17.45 21.06 14.08
C SER A 698 16.09 20.39 14.15
N ILE A 699 16.05 19.06 14.07
CA ILE A 699 14.89 18.28 14.50
C ILE A 699 14.81 18.36 16.03
N PHE A 700 13.61 18.59 16.55
CA PHE A 700 13.37 18.67 17.99
C PHE A 700 13.84 17.39 18.71
N GLY A 701 14.65 17.53 19.77
CA GLY A 701 15.21 16.40 20.52
C GLY A 701 16.48 15.78 19.92
N PHE A 702 16.94 16.30 18.77
CA PHE A 702 18.15 15.86 18.06
C PHE A 702 19.12 17.04 17.78
N GLU A 703 19.02 18.12 18.56
CA GLU A 703 19.87 19.31 18.44
C GLU A 703 21.37 19.00 18.63
N ASP A 704 21.68 18.02 19.48
CA ASP A 704 23.06 17.60 19.80
C ASP A 704 23.51 16.38 18.99
N GLU A 705 22.64 15.82 18.13
CA GLU A 705 22.97 14.65 17.31
C GLU A 705 23.87 15.06 16.15
N LYS A 706 24.90 14.26 15.89
CA LYS A 706 25.80 14.56 14.77
C LYS A 706 25.08 14.36 13.44
N PRO A 707 25.31 15.25 12.45
CA PRO A 707 24.72 15.12 11.12
C PRO A 707 24.92 13.74 10.47
N ASP A 708 26.13 13.18 10.57
CA ASP A 708 26.47 11.87 9.98
C ASP A 708 25.60 10.74 10.54
N LYS A 709 25.38 10.70 11.86
CA LYS A 709 24.48 9.73 12.51
C LYS A 709 23.02 9.96 12.12
N LEU A 710 22.61 11.22 12.04
CA LEU A 710 21.22 11.59 11.75
C LEU A 710 20.82 11.15 10.33
N PHE A 711 21.73 11.23 9.35
CA PHE A 711 21.51 10.69 8.01
C PHE A 711 21.09 9.22 8.07
N PHE A 712 21.94 8.35 8.63
CA PHE A 712 21.67 6.91 8.66
C PHE A 712 20.41 6.56 9.45
N HIS A 713 20.15 7.29 10.55
CA HIS A 713 18.96 7.07 11.36
C HIS A 713 17.68 7.38 10.57
N ILE A 714 17.60 8.55 9.94
CA ILE A 714 16.44 8.94 9.13
C ILE A 714 16.26 7.98 7.94
N THR A 715 17.33 7.66 7.24
CA THR A 715 17.23 6.76 6.07
C THR A 715 16.78 5.35 6.46
N ALA A 716 17.24 4.82 7.59
CA ALA A 716 16.79 3.51 8.09
C ALA A 716 15.29 3.49 8.48
N LEU A 717 14.72 4.62 8.92
CA LEU A 717 13.29 4.69 9.28
C LEU A 717 12.37 4.31 8.11
N ASN A 718 12.77 4.60 6.86
CA ASN A 718 11.99 4.28 5.67
C ASN A 718 11.72 2.79 5.51
N TRP A 719 12.62 1.97 6.04
CA TRP A 719 12.59 0.51 5.93
C TRP A 719 11.93 -0.15 7.14
N CYS A 720 11.62 0.59 8.21
CA CYS A 720 10.94 0.05 9.39
C CYS A 720 9.58 -0.52 9.02
N ARG A 721 9.37 -1.79 9.39
CA ARG A 721 8.16 -2.56 9.11
C ARG A 721 7.96 -3.64 10.16
N ALA A 722 6.75 -4.20 10.22
CA ALA A 722 6.53 -5.41 10.99
C ALA A 722 7.30 -6.59 10.40
N ARG A 723 7.62 -7.58 11.26
CA ARG A 723 8.28 -8.84 10.89
C ARG A 723 7.61 -9.44 9.65
N ASP A 724 8.40 -9.80 8.66
CA ASP A 724 7.85 -10.43 7.45
C ASP A 724 7.34 -11.84 7.75
N THR A 725 6.15 -12.17 7.25
CA THR A 725 5.51 -13.48 7.40
C THR A 725 5.38 -14.21 6.07
N THR A 726 5.99 -13.69 5.01
CA THR A 726 6.03 -14.32 3.68
C THR A 726 6.76 -15.66 3.78
N PRO A 727 6.35 -16.73 3.07
CA PRO A 727 7.10 -17.97 3.06
C PRO A 727 8.50 -17.80 2.44
N LEU A 728 9.52 -18.50 2.98
CA LEU A 728 10.89 -18.46 2.45
C LEU A 728 10.93 -18.75 0.95
N ALA A 729 10.20 -19.76 0.47
CA ALA A 729 10.15 -20.12 -0.96
C ALA A 729 9.73 -18.94 -1.86
N THR A 730 8.80 -18.11 -1.42
CA THR A 730 8.41 -16.89 -2.13
C THR A 730 9.52 -15.84 -2.08
N GLN A 731 10.14 -15.65 -0.91
CA GLN A 731 11.24 -14.69 -0.73
C GLN A 731 12.48 -15.04 -1.58
N LEU A 732 12.75 -16.32 -1.86
CA LEU A 732 13.84 -16.75 -2.75
C LEU A 732 13.66 -16.32 -4.21
N THR A 733 12.41 -16.07 -4.62
CA THR A 733 12.06 -15.56 -5.96
C THR A 733 11.85 -14.05 -6.00
N ALA A 734 11.93 -13.38 -4.84
CA ALA A 734 11.70 -11.94 -4.75
C ALA A 734 12.87 -11.17 -5.40
N VAL A 735 12.53 -10.19 -6.24
CA VAL A 735 13.51 -9.36 -6.93
C VAL A 735 14.18 -8.33 -6.01
N HIS A 736 13.53 -7.97 -4.90
CA HIS A 736 14.07 -7.03 -3.91
C HIS A 736 14.69 -7.78 -2.71
N PRO A 737 15.81 -7.28 -2.15
CA PRO A 737 16.32 -7.73 -0.87
C PRO A 737 15.34 -7.49 0.27
N THR A 738 15.52 -8.20 1.38
CA THR A 738 14.75 -7.94 2.61
C THR A 738 15.03 -6.53 3.13
N ALA A 739 14.03 -5.90 3.78
CA ALA A 739 14.19 -4.56 4.34
C ALA A 739 15.35 -4.46 5.34
N ASN A 740 15.61 -5.55 6.08
CA ASN A 740 16.73 -5.62 6.99
C ASN A 740 18.07 -5.53 6.23
N PHE A 741 18.23 -6.27 5.12
CA PHE A 741 19.44 -6.17 4.31
C PHE A 741 19.59 -4.81 3.62
N ARG A 742 18.49 -4.21 3.16
CA ARG A 742 18.52 -2.87 2.53
C ARG A 742 19.01 -1.79 3.49
N VAL A 743 18.92 -2.00 4.81
CA VAL A 743 19.60 -1.18 5.82
C VAL A 743 20.96 -1.75 6.19
N ASN A 744 20.99 -2.94 6.79
CA ASN A 744 22.20 -3.49 7.40
C ASN A 744 23.25 -3.90 6.37
N GLY A 745 22.86 -4.63 5.32
CA GLY A 745 23.76 -5.06 4.26
C GLY A 745 24.36 -3.89 3.49
N VAL A 746 23.51 -2.91 3.16
CA VAL A 746 23.93 -1.69 2.46
C VAL A 746 24.84 -0.83 3.34
N PHE A 747 24.44 -0.50 4.58
CA PHE A 747 25.22 0.37 5.46
C PHE A 747 26.52 -0.29 5.95
N ALA A 748 26.56 -1.61 6.07
CA ALA A 748 27.79 -2.34 6.38
C ALA A 748 28.90 -2.12 5.33
N ASN A 749 28.53 -1.80 4.08
CA ASN A 749 29.50 -1.45 3.04
C ASN A 749 30.00 -0.01 3.12
N MET A 750 29.37 0.85 3.92
CA MET A 750 29.71 2.27 3.99
C MET A 750 30.74 2.52 5.09
N LYS A 751 31.90 3.07 4.72
CA LYS A 751 32.93 3.48 5.69
C LYS A 751 32.43 4.61 6.59
N SER A 752 31.69 5.56 6.01
CA SER A 752 31.06 6.68 6.72
C SER A 752 30.08 6.22 7.81
N PHE A 753 29.35 5.11 7.60
CA PHE A 753 28.50 4.52 8.63
C PHE A 753 29.32 4.04 9.83
N ALA A 754 30.36 3.24 9.54
CA ALA A 754 31.21 2.71 10.60
C ALA A 754 31.91 3.81 11.40
N GLU A 755 32.29 4.92 10.76
CA GLU A 755 32.87 6.09 11.41
C GLU A 755 31.83 6.84 12.27
N ALA A 756 30.63 7.09 11.75
CA ALA A 756 29.56 7.79 12.46
C ALA A 756 29.18 7.09 13.78
N PHE A 757 29.14 5.76 13.78
CA PHE A 757 28.78 4.95 14.95
C PHE A 757 29.98 4.36 15.71
N ASN A 758 31.21 4.64 15.27
CA ASN A 758 32.46 4.08 15.82
C ASN A 758 32.46 2.55 15.88
N CYS A 759 32.02 1.89 14.81
CA CYS A 759 31.91 0.44 14.77
C CYS A 759 33.29 -0.23 14.65
N PRO A 760 33.62 -1.19 15.54
CA PRO A 760 34.88 -1.93 15.46
C PRO A 760 35.00 -2.71 14.15
N VAL A 761 36.21 -2.74 13.56
CA VAL A 761 36.46 -3.55 12.36
C VAL A 761 36.19 -5.02 12.65
N GLY A 762 35.36 -5.64 11.82
CA GLY A 762 34.91 -7.03 11.98
C GLY A 762 33.57 -7.19 12.72
N SER A 763 32.97 -6.12 13.23
CA SER A 763 31.56 -6.17 13.66
C SER A 763 30.64 -6.42 12.46
N PRO A 764 29.41 -6.93 12.66
CA PRO A 764 28.47 -7.17 11.56
C PRO A 764 28.24 -5.95 10.66
N MET A 765 28.17 -4.75 11.26
CA MET A 765 27.99 -3.49 10.53
C MET A 765 29.31 -2.81 10.11
N ASN A 766 30.47 -3.43 10.35
CA ASN A 766 31.75 -2.98 9.83
C ASN A 766 32.63 -4.16 9.40
N PRO A 767 32.19 -4.95 8.40
CA PRO A 767 32.95 -6.09 7.91
C PRO A 767 34.29 -5.65 7.30
N LYS A 768 35.28 -6.54 7.38
CA LYS A 768 36.61 -6.30 6.79
C LYS A 768 36.55 -6.15 5.26
N LYS A 769 35.70 -6.94 4.61
CA LYS A 769 35.41 -6.87 3.18
C LYS A 769 34.15 -6.02 3.01
N LYS A 770 34.28 -4.87 2.35
CA LYS A 770 33.17 -4.00 1.95
C LYS A 770 33.03 -4.07 0.43
N CYS A 771 31.81 -4.09 -0.06
CA CYS A 771 31.48 -4.09 -1.49
C CYS A 771 31.12 -2.67 -1.93
N GLU A 772 31.67 -2.24 -3.06
CA GLU A 772 31.43 -0.90 -3.62
C GLU A 772 31.28 -0.99 -5.14
N LEU A 773 30.43 -0.12 -5.71
CA LEU A 773 30.27 0.00 -7.15
C LEU A 773 31.07 1.19 -7.73
N PHE A 774 30.90 2.40 -7.20
CA PHE A 774 31.48 3.64 -7.75
C PHE A 774 32.24 4.51 -6.76
#